data_AF-A0A931NZL9-F1
#
_entry.id   AF-A0A931NZL9-F1
#
_cell.length_a   1.000
_cell.length_b   1.000
_cell.length_c   1.000
_cell.angle_alpha   90.00
_cell.angle_beta   90.00
_cell.angle_gamma   90.00
#
_symmetry.space_group_name_H-M   'P 1'
#
loop_
_entity.id
_entity.type
_entity.pdbx_description
1 polymer ?
#
loop_
_entity_poly.entity_id
_entity_poly.type
_entity_poly.pdbx_seq_one_letter_code
_entity_poly.pdbx_strand_id
1 'polypeptide(L)'
;MTVNVADAPWVQAVNVPPPRTFGTNQAISFVLKFDERVNVDPDAVIPVEVGIGRREAAYVSGSGTRSIVFRMLVTDNDIDTDGIRLGRKDDTTGFYDFDFGGSVRSLGGQAASDAIPRVRTGHLKVDGTGPQIVEIGDFVTHGNRLSVVAQFDRPVAVRNSGDAQAAALPTIKATVDGQEVELRYVRGSNGNRPSRLARFVYMADRNLNGAEVALVGEPARAIQVPGESVVRDAFGNALDYDLTRSGEIVIDGKHRPVEVTGGSSVTVTETGRVSGDLVTEKGVIYGNGDLITVVNDGVIDTVLGNNAPAVFIEGSFAKVTNNGEMHLGGNNSPGIEIRGDDAVVENAGYIHSEVVGLAAAADEPGRDLGNNEGISVVGDRSKVTVIGRFEGRAGNAEYVSMSGDDLTLIAAASAETFGVQSEIFSISGLKSSDPAHRFTASVQGEYKTHEQESEFISITALGGTLNVNANFESVGNDSEGISISGGDIVSTIAGSISTLGENSEGVSLSALPDGTGGNLTSTISAEILTGGKKAEGISITAQGSTLNVSSDITTRGENSEGISVTGNGITLNMTGGSISTSGYDSEGISITGLGVSMTSANIDGDIQTSAADSEGISFSGVSIVSRTTGKIVTAGVGSEGISIIGNDIYVEIDGSVVTTGSGAPGILIDGNNITVLITGSISTSGPDSPGILVAGGSNITINRGLNTSVTAAQSEKLSNPKGVTIGGDWSPDV
;
A
#
# COMPACT_ATOMS: atom_id res chain seq x y z
N MET A 1 32.05 49.39 -46.33
CA MET A 1 30.75 48.68 -46.36
C MET A 1 30.30 48.55 -44.92
N THR A 2 29.54 49.54 -44.43
CA THR A 2 28.95 49.50 -43.09
C THR A 2 27.83 48.45 -43.16
N VAL A 3 28.04 47.30 -42.53
CA VAL A 3 26.96 46.34 -42.33
C VAL A 3 26.05 46.97 -41.28
N ASN A 4 24.94 47.56 -41.71
CA ASN A 4 23.80 47.71 -40.83
C ASN A 4 23.39 46.28 -40.46
N VAL A 5 23.73 45.86 -39.24
CA VAL A 5 23.02 44.75 -38.62
C VAL A 5 21.59 45.25 -38.51
N ALA A 6 20.68 44.67 -39.32
CA ALA A 6 19.27 44.96 -39.18
C ALA A 6 18.88 44.59 -37.74
N ASP A 7 18.13 45.47 -37.07
CA ASP A 7 17.57 45.13 -35.77
C ASP A 7 16.67 43.90 -35.92
N ALA A 8 16.66 43.01 -34.92
CA ALA A 8 15.82 41.81 -34.99
C ALA A 8 14.34 42.21 -35.11
N PRO A 9 13.55 41.56 -35.98
CA PRO A 9 12.13 41.87 -36.11
C PRO A 9 11.45 41.64 -34.76
N TRP A 10 10.51 42.52 -34.40
CA TRP A 10 9.85 42.47 -33.10
C TRP A 10 8.36 42.79 -33.20
N VAL A 11 7.59 42.30 -32.23
CA VAL A 11 6.13 42.47 -32.20
C VAL A 11 5.76 43.85 -31.62
N GLN A 12 5.23 44.73 -32.46
CA GLN A 12 4.76 46.07 -32.08
C GLN A 12 3.46 46.04 -31.28
N ALA A 13 2.56 45.13 -31.63
CA ALA A 13 1.27 44.98 -30.99
C ALA A 13 0.71 43.56 -31.19
N VAL A 14 -0.14 43.15 -30.26
CA VAL A 14 -0.95 41.93 -30.38
C VAL A 14 -2.42 42.35 -30.39
N ASN A 15 -3.13 42.03 -31.48
CA ASN A 15 -4.58 42.15 -31.49
C ASN A 15 -5.19 40.85 -30.98
N VAL A 16 -6.05 40.98 -29.97
CA VAL A 16 -6.80 39.89 -29.35
C VAL A 16 -8.30 40.02 -29.66
N PRO A 17 -9.10 38.95 -29.48
CA PRO A 17 -10.53 39.01 -29.70
C PRO A 17 -11.25 39.97 -28.72
N PRO A 18 -12.51 40.33 -28.98
CA PRO A 18 -13.33 41.08 -28.03
C PRO A 18 -13.55 40.35 -26.70
N PRO A 19 -13.84 41.08 -25.60
CA PRO A 19 -14.18 40.50 -24.29
C PRO A 19 -15.29 39.45 -24.36
N ARG A 20 -14.96 38.21 -23.97
CA ARG A 20 -15.90 37.10 -23.79
C ARG A 20 -15.24 35.95 -23.02
N THR A 21 -16.07 35.01 -22.58
CA THR A 21 -15.64 33.68 -22.14
C THR A 21 -15.60 32.75 -23.37
N PHE A 22 -14.56 31.94 -23.47
CA PHE A 22 -14.38 30.93 -24.50
C PHE A 22 -14.61 29.54 -23.90
N GLY A 23 -15.51 28.77 -24.52
CA GLY A 23 -15.75 27.36 -24.19
C GLY A 23 -15.02 26.39 -25.11
N THR A 24 -15.14 25.09 -24.85
CA THR A 24 -14.48 24.01 -25.60
C THR A 24 -14.59 24.21 -27.11
N ASN A 25 -13.50 23.92 -27.83
CA ASN A 25 -13.35 23.99 -29.29
C ASN A 25 -13.54 25.40 -29.87
N GLN A 26 -13.71 26.43 -29.04
CA GLN A 26 -13.75 27.80 -29.52
C GLN A 26 -12.32 28.31 -29.72
N ALA A 27 -12.10 28.93 -30.88
CA ALA A 27 -10.82 29.48 -31.23
C ALA A 27 -10.55 30.82 -30.54
N ILE A 28 -9.38 30.95 -29.91
CA ILE A 28 -8.78 32.23 -29.53
C ILE A 28 -7.69 32.52 -30.55
N SER A 29 -7.82 33.62 -31.30
CA SER A 29 -6.85 34.01 -32.33
C SER A 29 -6.08 35.25 -31.90
N PHE A 30 -4.76 35.20 -32.02
CA PHE A 30 -3.82 36.27 -31.73
C PHE A 30 -3.21 36.77 -33.03
N VAL A 31 -3.35 38.06 -33.32
CA VAL A 31 -2.71 38.66 -34.51
C VAL A 31 -1.52 39.49 -34.07
N LEU A 32 -0.33 38.92 -34.23
CA LEU A 32 0.95 39.59 -33.95
C LEU A 32 1.28 40.55 -35.09
N LYS A 33 1.52 41.82 -34.76
CA LYS A 33 1.90 42.87 -35.69
C LYS A 33 3.40 43.13 -35.58
N PHE A 34 4.16 42.72 -36.58
CA PHE A 34 5.60 42.94 -36.64
C PHE A 34 5.94 44.32 -37.23
N ASP A 35 7.07 44.86 -36.80
CA ASP A 35 7.65 46.10 -37.34
C ASP A 35 8.07 45.96 -38.80
N GLU A 36 8.51 44.76 -39.20
CA GLU A 36 8.79 44.38 -40.58
C GLU A 36 8.15 43.05 -41.01
N ARG A 37 8.40 42.62 -42.25
CA ARG A 37 7.85 41.36 -42.78
C ARG A 37 8.67 40.18 -42.25
N VAL A 38 7.98 39.14 -41.80
CA VAL A 38 8.62 37.92 -41.26
C VAL A 38 8.15 36.67 -41.99
N ASN A 39 9.06 35.70 -42.16
CA ASN A 39 8.74 34.33 -42.52
C ASN A 39 8.52 33.54 -41.23
N VAL A 40 7.49 32.69 -41.25
CA VAL A 40 7.08 31.84 -40.12
C VAL A 40 7.08 30.39 -40.60
N ASP A 41 7.73 29.53 -39.82
CA ASP A 41 7.73 28.10 -40.08
C ASP A 41 6.32 27.50 -39.87
N PRO A 42 5.89 26.52 -40.68
CA PRO A 42 4.50 26.01 -40.63
C PRO A 42 4.08 25.42 -39.28
N ASP A 43 5.04 24.94 -38.49
CA ASP A 43 4.90 24.32 -37.17
C ASP A 43 5.16 25.29 -36.00
N ALA A 44 5.36 26.58 -36.29
CA ALA A 44 5.56 27.59 -35.25
C ALA A 44 4.37 27.66 -34.29
N VAL A 45 4.66 27.75 -32.99
CA VAL A 45 3.69 27.93 -31.91
C VAL A 45 4.08 29.12 -31.04
N ILE A 46 3.12 29.66 -30.30
CA ILE A 46 3.39 30.54 -29.16
C ILE A 46 2.71 29.96 -27.90
N PRO A 47 3.38 30.00 -26.73
CA PRO A 47 2.78 29.54 -25.49
C PRO A 47 1.72 30.51 -24.99
N VAL A 48 0.69 29.95 -24.34
CA VAL A 48 -0.41 30.66 -23.70
C VAL A 48 -0.70 29.96 -22.37
N GLU A 49 -0.67 30.70 -21.27
CA GLU A 49 -1.17 30.21 -19.99
C GLU A 49 -2.69 30.42 -19.92
N VAL A 50 -3.40 29.36 -19.55
CA VAL A 50 -4.84 29.34 -19.31
C VAL A 50 -5.05 28.80 -17.90
N GLY A 51 -5.38 29.69 -16.96
CA GLY A 51 -5.45 29.38 -15.54
C GLY A 51 -4.08 28.97 -15.01
N ILE A 52 -3.94 27.70 -14.65
CA ILE A 52 -2.65 27.11 -14.26
C ILE A 52 -2.01 26.23 -15.34
N GLY A 53 -2.74 25.98 -16.44
CA GLY A 53 -2.30 25.11 -17.52
C GLY A 53 -1.59 25.89 -18.62
N ARG A 54 -0.68 25.22 -19.32
CA ARG A 54 -0.03 25.76 -20.52
C ARG A 54 -0.68 25.17 -21.77
N ARG A 55 -0.90 26.02 -22.77
CA ARG A 55 -1.43 25.69 -24.09
C ARG A 55 -0.54 26.30 -25.15
N GLU A 56 -0.70 25.83 -26.38
CA GLU A 56 0.01 26.35 -27.54
C GLU A 56 -0.99 26.92 -28.56
N ALA A 57 -0.71 28.13 -29.03
CA ALA A 57 -1.39 28.69 -30.18
C ALA A 57 -0.54 28.44 -31.43
N ALA A 58 -1.04 27.63 -32.35
CA ALA A 58 -0.36 27.26 -33.57
C ALA A 58 -0.45 28.37 -34.62
N TYR A 59 0.58 28.48 -35.46
CA TYR A 59 0.58 29.36 -36.62
C TYR A 59 -0.52 28.95 -37.60
N VAL A 60 -1.30 29.95 -38.06
CA VAL A 60 -2.41 29.75 -39.01
C VAL A 60 -2.12 30.39 -40.36
N SER A 61 -1.66 31.64 -40.36
CA SER A 61 -1.47 32.40 -41.62
C SER A 61 -0.66 33.68 -41.42
N GLY A 62 -0.15 34.23 -42.52
CA GLY A 62 0.47 35.57 -42.55
C GLY A 62 1.97 35.59 -42.85
N SER A 63 2.63 34.44 -43.03
CA SER A 63 4.06 34.36 -43.41
C SER A 63 4.36 35.21 -44.66
N GLY A 64 5.50 35.89 -44.66
CA GLY A 64 5.90 36.89 -45.65
C GLY A 64 5.26 38.27 -45.47
N THR A 65 4.47 38.48 -44.41
CA THR A 65 3.79 39.75 -44.11
C THR A 65 4.17 40.29 -42.73
N ARG A 66 3.61 41.45 -42.35
CA ARG A 66 3.77 42.07 -41.02
C ARG A 66 2.71 41.61 -40.01
N SER A 67 1.81 40.71 -40.38
CA SER A 67 0.63 40.35 -39.60
C SER A 67 0.48 38.84 -39.57
N ILE A 68 0.89 38.25 -38.46
CA ILE A 68 0.93 36.80 -38.27
C ILE A 68 -0.22 36.40 -37.36
N VAL A 69 -0.98 35.39 -37.78
CA VAL A 69 -2.11 34.86 -37.03
C VAL A 69 -1.68 33.56 -36.37
N PHE A 70 -1.72 33.54 -35.04
CA PHE A 70 -1.66 32.34 -34.23
C PHE A 70 -3.06 32.04 -33.67
N ARG A 71 -3.38 30.76 -33.47
CA ARG A 71 -4.67 30.34 -32.94
C ARG A 71 -4.51 29.14 -32.03
N MET A 72 -5.16 29.21 -30.87
CA MET A 72 -5.41 28.03 -30.05
C MET A 72 -6.91 27.70 -30.07
N LEU A 73 -7.23 26.44 -29.80
CA LEU A 73 -8.56 26.01 -29.41
C LEU A 73 -8.59 25.89 -27.89
N VAL A 74 -9.70 26.28 -27.27
CA VAL A 74 -9.96 25.92 -25.88
C VAL A 74 -10.20 24.42 -25.80
N THR A 75 -9.49 23.77 -24.91
CA THR A 75 -9.59 22.33 -24.64
C THR A 75 -10.70 22.07 -23.62
N ASP A 76 -11.21 20.85 -23.58
CA ASP A 76 -12.14 20.46 -22.52
C ASP A 76 -11.52 20.71 -21.13
N ASN A 77 -12.34 21.20 -20.21
CA ASN A 77 -11.98 21.50 -18.82
C ASN A 77 -10.93 22.61 -18.59
N ASP A 78 -10.52 23.36 -19.62
CA ASP A 78 -9.74 24.60 -19.42
C ASP A 78 -10.54 25.62 -18.60
N ILE A 79 -9.97 26.16 -17.50
CA ILE A 79 -10.63 27.20 -16.70
C ILE A 79 -9.67 28.35 -16.47
N ASP A 80 -10.11 29.55 -16.82
CA ASP A 80 -9.41 30.79 -16.55
C ASP A 80 -10.41 31.93 -16.30
N THR A 81 -10.50 32.38 -15.06
CA THR A 81 -11.53 33.35 -14.64
C THR A 81 -11.01 34.78 -14.51
N ASP A 82 -9.70 34.96 -14.42
CA ASP A 82 -8.99 36.25 -14.40
C ASP A 82 -8.35 36.61 -15.76
N GLY A 83 -8.34 35.66 -16.68
CA GLY A 83 -8.03 35.77 -18.10
C GLY A 83 -6.61 35.33 -18.45
N ILE A 84 -6.47 34.81 -19.67
CA ILE A 84 -5.24 34.13 -20.14
C ILE A 84 -4.00 35.01 -20.10
N ARG A 85 -2.79 34.42 -20.05
CA ARG A 85 -1.52 35.14 -20.26
C ARG A 85 -0.84 34.63 -21.54
N LEU A 86 -0.32 35.56 -22.34
CA LEU A 86 0.50 35.22 -23.49
C LEU A 86 1.94 35.00 -23.06
N GLY A 87 2.56 33.99 -23.68
CA GLY A 87 3.93 33.62 -23.43
C GLY A 87 4.07 32.56 -22.34
N ARG A 88 5.34 32.24 -22.05
CA ARG A 88 5.74 31.49 -20.87
C ARG A 88 6.66 32.34 -20.02
N LYS A 89 6.65 32.13 -18.71
CA LYS A 89 7.65 32.74 -17.84
C LYS A 89 9.00 32.05 -18.07
N ASP A 90 10.01 32.82 -18.45
CA ASP A 90 11.39 32.34 -18.54
C ASP A 90 11.98 32.23 -17.13
N ASP A 91 12.51 31.06 -16.78
CA ASP A 91 13.01 30.75 -15.43
C ASP A 91 14.29 31.53 -15.07
N THR A 92 15.03 32.01 -16.08
CA THR A 92 16.30 32.72 -15.89
C THR A 92 16.09 34.22 -15.66
N THR A 93 15.15 34.81 -16.39
CA THR A 93 14.88 36.25 -16.41
C THR A 93 13.63 36.64 -15.64
N GLY A 94 12.73 35.69 -15.38
CA GLY A 94 11.45 35.88 -14.70
C GLY A 94 10.39 36.62 -15.53
N PHE A 95 10.68 36.94 -16.80
CA PHE A 95 9.77 37.64 -17.70
C PHE A 95 8.99 36.67 -18.59
N TYR A 96 7.85 37.12 -19.09
CA TYR A 96 7.07 36.38 -20.08
C TYR A 96 7.53 36.69 -21.50
N ASP A 97 7.76 35.67 -22.30
CA ASP A 97 8.17 35.78 -23.70
C ASP A 97 7.41 34.83 -24.64
N PHE A 98 7.47 35.09 -25.95
CA PHE A 98 6.79 34.29 -26.98
C PHE A 98 7.49 32.97 -27.30
N ASP A 99 8.76 32.81 -26.89
CA ASP A 99 9.57 31.62 -27.16
C ASP A 99 9.47 31.13 -28.62
N PHE A 100 9.79 31.99 -29.59
CA PHE A 100 9.67 31.60 -31.00
C PHE A 100 10.65 30.48 -31.39
N GLY A 101 11.71 30.22 -30.62
CA GLY A 101 12.67 29.16 -30.92
C GLY A 101 13.38 29.32 -32.28
N GLY A 102 13.37 30.53 -32.84
CA GLY A 102 13.86 30.81 -34.20
C GLY A 102 12.91 30.41 -35.34
N SER A 103 11.67 30.02 -35.05
CA SER A 103 10.64 29.70 -36.06
C SER A 103 10.05 30.92 -36.77
N VAL A 104 10.32 32.12 -36.23
CA VAL A 104 9.95 33.40 -36.82
C VAL A 104 11.20 34.19 -37.16
N ARG A 105 11.36 34.58 -38.43
CA ARG A 105 12.56 35.22 -38.95
C ARG A 105 12.24 36.37 -39.89
N SER A 106 13.12 37.36 -40.00
CA SER A 106 13.04 38.36 -41.07
C SER A 106 13.21 37.69 -42.45
N LEU A 107 12.89 38.41 -43.53
CA LEU A 107 13.17 37.93 -44.89
C LEU A 107 14.67 37.67 -45.15
N GLY A 108 15.55 38.28 -44.33
CA GLY A 108 17.00 38.06 -44.34
C GLY A 108 17.48 36.89 -43.47
N GLY A 109 16.58 36.17 -42.77
CA GLY A 109 16.88 34.97 -41.98
C GLY A 109 17.25 35.22 -40.51
N GLN A 110 17.20 36.46 -40.03
CA GLN A 110 17.46 36.82 -38.63
C GLN A 110 16.25 36.49 -37.74
N ALA A 111 16.47 35.81 -36.62
CA ALA A 111 15.41 35.44 -35.68
C ALA A 111 14.73 36.67 -35.06
N ALA A 112 13.42 36.58 -34.85
CA ALA A 112 12.65 37.60 -34.17
C ALA A 112 12.97 37.68 -32.66
N SER A 113 12.71 38.84 -32.08
CA SER A 113 12.72 39.02 -30.63
C SER A 113 11.52 38.31 -29.99
N ASP A 114 11.75 37.58 -28.90
CA ASP A 114 10.69 36.89 -28.14
C ASP A 114 9.90 37.85 -27.22
N ALA A 115 10.29 39.12 -27.13
CA ALA A 115 9.66 40.09 -26.24
C ALA A 115 8.17 40.31 -26.56
N ILE A 116 7.35 40.23 -25.51
CA ILE A 116 5.90 40.47 -25.60
C ILE A 116 5.60 41.96 -25.35
N PRO A 117 4.96 42.68 -26.30
CA PRO A 117 4.51 44.04 -26.05
C PRO A 117 3.37 44.05 -25.03
N ARG A 118 3.11 45.19 -24.39
CA ARG A 118 1.98 45.31 -23.46
C ARG A 118 0.66 44.96 -24.15
N VAL A 119 0.07 43.85 -23.72
CA VAL A 119 -1.23 43.34 -24.17
C VAL A 119 -2.09 43.10 -22.94
N ARG A 120 -3.38 43.42 -23.04
CA ARG A 120 -4.35 43.12 -21.98
C ARG A 120 -5.15 41.90 -22.40
N THR A 121 -5.04 40.82 -21.66
CA THR A 121 -5.74 39.56 -21.93
C THR A 121 -6.69 39.15 -20.80
N GLY A 122 -6.73 39.89 -19.68
CA GLY A 122 -7.61 39.60 -18.53
C GLY A 122 -9.13 39.65 -18.81
N HIS A 123 -9.53 39.99 -20.04
CA HIS A 123 -10.91 39.96 -20.50
C HIS A 123 -11.23 38.75 -21.40
N LEU A 124 -10.21 37.95 -21.73
CA LEU A 124 -10.32 36.70 -22.46
C LEU A 124 -10.38 35.58 -21.42
N LYS A 125 -11.59 35.26 -20.98
CA LYS A 125 -11.82 34.23 -19.97
C LYS A 125 -12.00 32.87 -20.64
N VAL A 126 -11.72 31.80 -19.94
CA VAL A 126 -11.90 30.44 -20.44
C VAL A 126 -12.76 29.65 -19.46
N ASP A 127 -13.75 28.95 -20.00
CA ASP A 127 -14.55 27.98 -19.27
C ASP A 127 -14.89 26.85 -20.24
N GLY A 128 -14.05 25.82 -20.27
CA GLY A 128 -14.24 24.58 -21.02
C GLY A 128 -14.97 23.51 -20.21
N THR A 129 -15.57 23.84 -19.06
CA THR A 129 -16.30 22.84 -18.26
C THR A 129 -17.73 22.67 -18.74
N GLY A 130 -18.15 21.42 -18.95
CA GLY A 130 -19.54 21.12 -19.27
C GLY A 130 -20.50 21.36 -18.11
N PRO A 131 -21.81 21.51 -18.37
CA PRO A 131 -22.81 21.46 -17.33
C PRO A 131 -22.86 20.07 -16.68
N GLN A 132 -23.38 20.01 -15.45
CA GLN A 132 -23.45 18.81 -14.61
C GLN A 132 -24.87 18.59 -14.11
N ILE A 133 -25.27 17.33 -13.92
CA ILE A 133 -26.56 17.00 -13.30
C ILE A 133 -26.42 17.09 -11.77
N VAL A 134 -27.19 17.97 -11.16
CA VAL A 134 -27.27 18.16 -9.71
C VAL A 134 -28.17 17.09 -9.08
N GLU A 135 -29.30 16.80 -9.71
CA GLU A 135 -30.29 15.88 -9.14
C GLU A 135 -31.22 15.35 -10.24
N ILE A 136 -31.69 14.11 -10.06
CA ILE A 136 -32.88 13.57 -10.71
C ILE A 136 -33.98 13.57 -9.67
N GLY A 137 -34.97 14.44 -9.84
CA GLY A 137 -36.08 14.54 -8.88
C GLY A 137 -36.97 13.29 -8.91
N ASP A 138 -38.01 13.30 -8.09
CA ASP A 138 -38.91 12.15 -7.97
C ASP A 138 -39.58 11.77 -9.29
N PHE A 139 -39.69 10.46 -9.52
CA PHE A 139 -40.50 9.90 -10.57
C PHE A 139 -41.99 10.13 -10.28
N VAL A 140 -42.69 10.78 -11.20
CA VAL A 140 -44.12 11.06 -11.10
C VAL A 140 -44.88 10.24 -12.13
N THR A 141 -45.68 9.29 -11.66
CA THR A 141 -46.66 8.54 -12.47
C THR A 141 -48.02 9.24 -12.47
N HIS A 142 -48.64 9.38 -13.64
CA HIS A 142 -50.02 9.85 -13.76
C HIS A 142 -50.72 9.18 -14.96
N GLY A 143 -51.64 8.27 -14.69
CA GLY A 143 -52.28 7.46 -15.71
C GLY A 143 -51.23 6.61 -16.43
N ASN A 144 -51.13 6.71 -17.74
CA ASN A 144 -50.13 5.97 -18.53
C ASN A 144 -48.81 6.72 -18.73
N ARG A 145 -48.58 7.81 -17.99
CA ARG A 145 -47.40 8.68 -18.14
C ARG A 145 -46.48 8.57 -16.94
N LEU A 146 -45.20 8.32 -17.19
CA LEU A 146 -44.12 8.47 -16.23
C LEU A 146 -43.30 9.71 -16.59
N SER A 147 -42.97 10.56 -15.61
CA SER A 147 -42.13 11.73 -15.86
C SER A 147 -41.19 12.05 -14.72
N VAL A 148 -40.04 12.62 -15.07
CA VAL A 148 -39.02 13.05 -14.12
C VAL A 148 -38.41 14.38 -14.56
N VAL A 149 -37.81 15.11 -13.64
CA VAL A 149 -37.08 16.35 -13.90
C VAL A 149 -35.64 16.17 -13.46
N ALA A 150 -34.70 16.39 -14.39
CA ALA A 150 -33.30 16.55 -14.08
C ALA A 150 -32.98 18.03 -13.84
N GLN A 151 -32.18 18.30 -12.81
CA GLN A 151 -31.63 19.62 -12.51
C GLN A 151 -30.15 19.67 -12.88
N PHE A 152 -29.72 20.76 -13.50
CA PHE A 152 -28.33 21.06 -13.83
C PHE A 152 -27.78 22.20 -12.98
N ASP A 153 -26.46 22.23 -12.82
CA ASP A 153 -25.71 23.28 -12.09
C ASP A 153 -25.83 24.66 -12.78
N ARG A 154 -25.93 24.64 -14.11
CA ARG A 154 -26.05 25.83 -14.96
C ARG A 154 -27.12 25.65 -16.03
N PRO A 155 -27.61 26.74 -16.64
CA PRO A 155 -28.57 26.64 -17.73
C PRO A 155 -28.00 25.85 -18.91
N VAL A 156 -28.75 24.85 -19.37
CA VAL A 156 -28.38 24.04 -20.55
C VAL A 156 -29.39 24.18 -21.67
N ALA A 157 -28.95 23.88 -22.88
CA ALA A 157 -29.73 23.88 -24.10
C ALA A 157 -29.52 22.56 -24.84
N VAL A 158 -30.61 21.86 -25.12
CA VAL A 158 -30.68 20.71 -26.03
C VAL A 158 -30.82 21.27 -27.45
N ARG A 159 -29.76 21.14 -28.25
CA ARG A 159 -29.68 21.58 -29.65
C ARG A 159 -29.67 20.36 -30.57
N ASN A 160 -30.60 20.31 -31.52
CA ASN A 160 -30.44 19.43 -32.68
C ASN A 160 -29.27 19.95 -33.50
N SER A 161 -28.23 19.12 -33.70
CA SER A 161 -27.17 19.42 -34.65
C SER A 161 -27.82 19.69 -36.02
N GLY A 162 -27.43 20.79 -36.65
CA GLY A 162 -28.13 21.40 -37.78
C GLY A 162 -28.04 20.65 -39.11
N ASP A 163 -27.81 19.33 -39.11
CA ASP A 163 -27.82 18.53 -40.33
C ASP A 163 -28.93 17.49 -40.29
N ALA A 164 -29.63 17.36 -41.42
CA ALA A 164 -30.85 16.58 -41.58
C ALA A 164 -30.62 15.06 -41.48
N GLN A 165 -30.45 14.55 -40.26
CA GLN A 165 -30.94 13.26 -39.79
C GLN A 165 -31.39 13.47 -38.34
N ALA A 166 -32.49 12.85 -37.92
CA ALA A 166 -33.04 13.04 -36.58
C ALA A 166 -32.02 12.65 -35.50
N ALA A 167 -31.25 13.60 -35.00
CA ALA A 167 -30.43 13.42 -33.81
C ALA A 167 -31.38 13.01 -32.68
N ALA A 168 -31.17 11.82 -32.11
CA ALA A 168 -32.06 11.31 -31.08
C ALA A 168 -32.05 12.26 -29.86
N LEU A 169 -33.18 12.39 -29.19
CA LEU A 169 -33.27 13.26 -28.01
C LEU A 169 -32.63 12.56 -26.80
N PRO A 170 -32.11 13.32 -25.81
CA PRO A 170 -31.61 12.74 -24.58
C PRO A 170 -32.67 11.87 -23.89
N THR A 171 -32.25 10.78 -23.24
CA THR A 171 -33.13 9.85 -22.51
C THR A 171 -32.71 9.69 -21.05
N ILE A 172 -33.60 9.20 -20.19
CA ILE A 172 -33.28 8.68 -18.85
C ILE A 172 -33.80 7.25 -18.77
N LYS A 173 -32.99 6.31 -18.29
CA LYS A 173 -33.42 4.93 -18.05
C LYS A 173 -34.00 4.77 -16.64
N ALA A 174 -35.10 4.04 -16.52
CA ALA A 174 -35.74 3.71 -15.25
C ALA A 174 -36.29 2.29 -15.31
N THR A 175 -36.51 1.65 -14.16
CA THR A 175 -37.33 0.44 -14.08
C THR A 175 -38.77 0.80 -13.75
N VAL A 176 -39.72 0.05 -14.29
CA VAL A 176 -41.13 0.08 -13.91
C VAL A 176 -41.54 -1.36 -13.63
N ASP A 177 -41.86 -1.68 -12.38
CA ASP A 177 -42.09 -3.04 -11.88
C ASP A 177 -40.95 -4.01 -12.27
N GLY A 178 -39.70 -3.53 -12.18
CA GLY A 178 -38.50 -4.31 -12.52
C GLY A 178 -38.15 -4.40 -14.02
N GLN A 179 -38.95 -3.82 -14.93
CA GLN A 179 -38.63 -3.75 -16.36
C GLN A 179 -38.06 -2.40 -16.77
N GLU A 180 -36.96 -2.40 -17.53
CA GLU A 180 -36.31 -1.17 -18.00
C GLU A 180 -37.15 -0.43 -19.06
N VAL A 181 -37.25 0.89 -18.91
CA VAL A 181 -37.92 1.82 -19.84
C VAL A 181 -37.05 3.06 -20.08
N GLU A 182 -37.25 3.72 -21.23
CA GLU A 182 -36.54 4.95 -21.59
C GLU A 182 -37.49 6.16 -21.61
N LEU A 183 -37.25 7.13 -20.72
CA LEU A 183 -37.93 8.41 -20.70
C LEU A 183 -37.22 9.37 -21.66
N ARG A 184 -37.93 9.96 -22.62
CA ARG A 184 -37.35 10.88 -23.60
C ARG A 184 -37.49 12.33 -23.16
N TYR A 185 -36.48 13.15 -23.42
CA TYR A 185 -36.54 14.60 -23.21
C TYR A 185 -37.71 15.22 -23.98
N VAL A 186 -38.48 16.09 -23.32
CA VAL A 186 -39.63 16.77 -23.94
C VAL A 186 -39.61 18.29 -23.82
N ARG A 187 -39.07 18.86 -22.74
CA ARG A 187 -39.02 20.32 -22.51
C ARG A 187 -38.13 20.72 -21.34
N GLY A 188 -37.81 22.02 -21.25
CA GLY A 188 -37.19 22.64 -20.08
C GLY A 188 -35.82 23.25 -20.38
N SER A 189 -35.12 22.78 -21.40
CA SER A 189 -33.78 23.22 -21.80
C SER A 189 -33.70 23.24 -23.33
N ASN A 190 -34.56 23.98 -24.02
CA ASN A 190 -34.57 23.94 -25.49
C ASN A 190 -33.59 24.98 -26.07
N GLY A 191 -33.13 24.77 -27.32
CA GLY A 191 -32.16 25.64 -27.98
C GLY A 191 -32.46 27.15 -27.96
N ASN A 192 -33.74 27.54 -27.79
CA ASN A 192 -34.18 28.94 -27.76
C ASN A 192 -34.41 29.50 -26.34
N ARG A 193 -34.41 28.66 -25.29
CA ARG A 193 -34.57 29.05 -23.88
C ARG A 193 -33.79 28.06 -22.99
N PRO A 194 -32.49 28.30 -22.75
CA PRO A 194 -31.71 27.49 -21.83
C PRO A 194 -32.31 27.52 -20.43
N SER A 195 -32.29 26.42 -19.70
CA SER A 195 -32.67 26.41 -18.28
C SER A 195 -31.93 25.33 -17.51
N ARG A 196 -31.94 25.44 -16.18
CA ARG A 196 -31.34 24.44 -15.29
C ARG A 196 -32.19 23.18 -15.16
N LEU A 197 -33.39 23.14 -15.71
CA LEU A 197 -34.31 22.00 -15.55
C LEU A 197 -34.60 21.36 -16.91
N ALA A 198 -34.49 20.04 -17.00
CA ALA A 198 -34.91 19.26 -18.17
C ALA A 198 -35.93 18.19 -17.76
N ARG A 199 -37.03 18.11 -18.49
CA ARG A 199 -38.12 17.15 -18.23
C ARG A 199 -38.08 16.01 -19.22
N PHE A 200 -38.17 14.80 -18.69
CA PHE A 200 -38.19 13.54 -19.43
C PHE A 200 -39.52 12.82 -19.20
N VAL A 201 -40.02 12.13 -20.22
CA VAL A 201 -41.32 11.46 -20.20
C VAL A 201 -41.24 10.10 -20.91
N TYR A 202 -41.84 9.09 -20.29
CA TYR A 202 -42.19 7.80 -20.90
C TYR A 202 -43.72 7.67 -20.95
N MET A 203 -44.25 7.15 -22.06
CA MET A 203 -45.67 6.88 -22.24
C MET A 203 -45.84 5.36 -22.35
N ALA A 204 -46.55 4.76 -21.41
CA ALA A 204 -46.86 3.35 -21.41
C ALA A 204 -48.18 3.05 -22.14
N ASP A 205 -48.33 1.81 -22.57
CA ASP A 205 -49.60 1.28 -23.09
C ASP A 205 -50.57 0.84 -21.98
N ARG A 206 -50.15 0.97 -20.70
CA ARG A 206 -50.93 0.65 -19.50
C ARG A 206 -50.91 1.78 -18.47
N ASN A 207 -51.82 1.73 -17.51
CA ASN A 207 -51.84 2.63 -16.36
C ASN A 207 -50.68 2.28 -15.40
N LEU A 208 -49.93 3.29 -14.95
CA LEU A 208 -48.75 3.18 -14.10
C LEU A 208 -48.98 3.67 -12.66
N ASN A 209 -50.19 4.12 -12.31
CA ASN A 209 -50.47 4.58 -10.96
C ASN A 209 -50.20 3.44 -9.94
N GLY A 210 -49.24 3.65 -9.04
CA GLY A 210 -48.82 2.67 -8.03
C GLY A 210 -47.77 1.67 -8.49
N ALA A 211 -47.21 1.82 -9.70
CA ALA A 211 -46.07 1.03 -10.15
C ALA A 211 -44.81 1.36 -9.34
N GLU A 212 -43.94 0.38 -9.11
CA GLU A 212 -42.64 0.59 -8.49
C GLU A 212 -41.69 1.14 -9.55
N VAL A 213 -41.10 2.31 -9.30
CA VAL A 213 -40.22 2.99 -10.25
C VAL A 213 -38.90 3.33 -9.58
N ALA A 214 -37.80 2.89 -10.19
CA ALA A 214 -36.46 3.23 -9.75
C ALA A 214 -35.62 3.75 -10.93
N LEU A 215 -34.67 4.63 -10.63
CA LEU A 215 -33.68 5.06 -11.61
C LEU A 215 -32.78 3.87 -11.96
N VAL A 216 -32.39 3.74 -13.23
CA VAL A 216 -31.34 2.81 -13.63
C VAL A 216 -30.03 3.58 -13.71
N GLY A 217 -29.12 3.32 -12.77
CA GLY A 217 -27.83 4.01 -12.63
C GLY A 217 -27.86 5.23 -11.72
N GLU A 218 -26.74 5.95 -11.66
CA GLU A 218 -26.54 7.08 -10.75
C GLU A 218 -27.24 8.37 -11.21
N PRO A 219 -27.82 9.19 -10.31
CA PRO A 219 -28.49 10.44 -10.67
C PRO A 219 -27.62 11.40 -11.49
N ALA A 220 -26.33 11.51 -11.14
CA ALA A 220 -25.37 12.36 -11.83
C ALA A 220 -25.12 11.95 -13.29
N ARG A 221 -25.47 10.71 -13.68
CA ARG A 221 -25.22 10.10 -15.00
C ARG A 221 -26.49 9.60 -15.69
N ALA A 222 -27.66 9.94 -15.15
CA ALA A 222 -28.95 9.39 -15.56
C ALA A 222 -29.39 9.76 -16.99
N ILE A 223 -28.96 10.92 -17.50
CA ILE A 223 -29.36 11.39 -18.83
C ILE A 223 -28.41 10.78 -19.86
N GLN A 224 -28.89 9.94 -20.78
CA GLN A 224 -28.11 9.46 -21.92
C GLN A 224 -28.28 10.41 -23.12
N VAL A 225 -27.19 10.81 -23.77
CA VAL A 225 -27.23 11.54 -25.05
C VAL A 225 -26.77 10.65 -26.20
N PRO A 226 -27.43 10.72 -27.36
CA PRO A 226 -26.96 10.06 -28.56
C PRO A 226 -26.00 10.97 -29.35
N GLY A 227 -24.76 10.51 -29.61
CA GLY A 227 -23.76 11.20 -30.45
C GLY A 227 -23.07 12.39 -29.78
N GLU A 228 -22.44 13.28 -30.57
CA GLU A 228 -21.84 14.53 -30.06
C GLU A 228 -22.89 15.29 -29.25
N SER A 229 -22.63 15.45 -27.94
CA SER A 229 -23.61 15.88 -26.94
C SER A 229 -24.48 17.05 -27.41
N VAL A 230 -25.77 16.77 -27.57
CA VAL A 230 -26.80 17.75 -27.94
C VAL A 230 -27.13 18.69 -26.77
N VAL A 231 -26.80 18.31 -25.53
CA VAL A 231 -26.98 19.14 -24.35
C VAL A 231 -25.74 20.00 -24.17
N ARG A 232 -25.87 21.32 -24.25
CA ARG A 232 -24.75 22.26 -24.12
C ARG A 232 -25.08 23.42 -23.20
N ASP A 233 -24.09 23.98 -22.52
CA ASP A 233 -24.26 25.22 -21.78
C ASP A 233 -24.22 26.47 -22.70
N ALA A 234 -24.22 27.65 -22.07
CA ALA A 234 -24.16 28.94 -22.78
C ALA A 234 -22.81 29.18 -23.49
N PHE A 235 -21.75 28.51 -23.07
CA PHE A 235 -20.41 28.63 -23.64
C PHE A 235 -20.16 27.59 -24.74
N GLY A 236 -21.11 26.66 -24.95
CA GLY A 236 -21.04 25.63 -25.97
C GLY A 236 -20.41 24.33 -25.47
N ASN A 237 -20.09 24.26 -24.18
CA ASN A 237 -19.55 23.08 -23.54
C ASN A 237 -20.65 22.01 -23.51
N ALA A 238 -20.32 20.82 -24.00
CA ALA A 238 -21.19 19.65 -23.93
C ALA A 238 -21.47 19.30 -22.47
N LEU A 239 -22.68 18.80 -22.17
CA LEU A 239 -22.96 18.09 -20.92
C LEU A 239 -21.80 17.13 -20.66
N ASP A 240 -21.11 17.37 -19.56
CA ASP A 240 -19.89 16.67 -19.20
C ASP A 240 -20.32 15.32 -18.63
N TYR A 241 -20.40 14.35 -19.55
CA TYR A 241 -20.56 12.95 -19.27
C TYR A 241 -19.25 12.49 -18.68
N ASP A 242 -19.24 12.21 -17.38
CA ASP A 242 -18.21 11.37 -16.80
C ASP A 242 -18.04 10.12 -17.70
N LEU A 243 -16.83 10.00 -18.17
CA LEU A 243 -16.50 9.62 -19.53
C LEU A 243 -16.34 8.12 -19.62
N THR A 244 -17.38 7.26 -19.59
CA THR A 244 -17.16 5.86 -19.94
C THR A 244 -16.63 5.79 -21.39
N ARG A 245 -15.30 5.81 -21.53
CA ARG A 245 -14.56 5.89 -22.78
C ARG A 245 -13.97 4.52 -23.04
N SER A 246 -13.92 4.16 -24.31
CA SER A 246 -13.15 3.02 -24.80
C SER A 246 -11.95 3.50 -25.58
N GLY A 247 -10.83 2.81 -25.46
CA GLY A 247 -9.58 3.15 -26.13
C GLY A 247 -8.62 3.97 -25.26
N GLU A 248 -7.73 4.72 -25.91
CA GLU A 248 -6.63 5.44 -25.27
C GLU A 248 -7.04 6.84 -24.79
N ILE A 249 -6.76 7.14 -23.53
CA ILE A 249 -7.02 8.43 -22.88
C ILE A 249 -5.69 8.98 -22.36
N VAL A 250 -5.34 10.18 -22.79
CA VAL A 250 -4.15 10.90 -22.30
C VAL A 250 -4.61 12.16 -21.58
N ILE A 251 -4.15 12.33 -20.34
CA ILE A 251 -4.47 13.44 -19.47
C ILE A 251 -3.25 14.35 -19.33
N ASP A 252 -3.38 15.55 -19.88
CA ASP A 252 -2.41 16.65 -19.79
C ASP A 252 -3.10 17.88 -19.16
N GLY A 253 -2.57 18.33 -18.02
CA GLY A 253 -3.22 19.33 -17.16
C GLY A 253 -4.27 18.74 -16.22
N LYS A 254 -5.14 19.61 -15.66
CA LYS A 254 -6.13 19.22 -14.65
C LYS A 254 -7.34 18.50 -15.27
N HIS A 255 -7.74 17.42 -14.63
CA HIS A 255 -8.87 16.60 -15.02
C HIS A 255 -9.70 16.18 -13.81
N ARG A 256 -10.99 15.96 -14.04
CA ARG A 256 -11.92 15.36 -13.08
C ARG A 256 -11.81 13.83 -13.16
N PRO A 257 -12.51 13.07 -12.30
CA PRO A 257 -12.50 11.61 -12.35
C PRO A 257 -12.79 11.07 -13.76
N VAL A 258 -12.26 9.88 -14.04
CA VAL A 258 -12.31 9.21 -15.35
C VAL A 258 -12.87 7.82 -15.17
N GLU A 259 -13.78 7.39 -16.03
CA GLU A 259 -14.30 6.02 -16.07
C GLU A 259 -13.91 5.35 -17.40
N VAL A 260 -13.57 4.07 -17.43
CA VAL A 260 -13.26 3.37 -18.68
C VAL A 260 -13.87 1.98 -18.74
N THR A 261 -14.14 1.49 -19.94
CA THR A 261 -14.53 0.08 -20.14
C THR A 261 -13.33 -0.81 -20.44
N GLY A 262 -13.52 -2.13 -20.39
CA GLY A 262 -12.53 -3.11 -20.79
C GLY A 262 -11.82 -2.82 -22.12
N GLY A 263 -10.52 -3.11 -22.17
CA GLY A 263 -9.62 -2.86 -23.30
C GLY A 263 -9.14 -1.42 -23.45
N SER A 264 -9.38 -0.55 -22.47
CA SER A 264 -9.00 0.86 -22.52
C SER A 264 -7.66 1.12 -21.82
N SER A 265 -7.03 2.25 -22.16
CA SER A 265 -5.84 2.74 -21.45
C SER A 265 -6.02 4.19 -20.99
N VAL A 266 -5.54 4.49 -19.78
CA VAL A 266 -5.49 5.85 -19.22
C VAL A 266 -4.06 6.20 -18.91
N THR A 267 -3.56 7.32 -19.41
CA THR A 267 -2.22 7.85 -19.11
C THR A 267 -2.35 9.25 -18.51
N VAL A 268 -1.94 9.41 -17.26
CA VAL A 268 -1.73 10.71 -16.62
C VAL A 268 -0.28 11.11 -16.85
N THR A 269 -0.05 12.12 -17.69
CA THR A 269 1.30 12.59 -18.02
C THR A 269 1.95 13.34 -16.85
N GLU A 270 3.25 13.63 -16.91
CA GLU A 270 3.97 14.40 -15.88
C GLU A 270 3.31 15.76 -15.54
N THR A 271 2.67 16.40 -16.52
CA THR A 271 1.92 17.66 -16.35
C THR A 271 0.43 17.43 -16.05
N GLY A 272 -0.01 16.18 -16.11
CA GLY A 272 -1.36 15.73 -15.83
C GLY A 272 -1.67 15.70 -14.34
N ARG A 273 -2.89 16.09 -13.98
CA ARG A 273 -3.42 15.95 -12.63
C ARG A 273 -4.87 15.53 -12.67
N VAL A 274 -5.22 14.44 -12.02
CA VAL A 274 -6.62 14.01 -11.85
C VAL A 274 -7.01 14.17 -10.40
N SER A 275 -8.09 14.91 -10.14
CA SER A 275 -8.56 15.13 -8.77
C SER A 275 -10.06 14.90 -8.67
N GLY A 276 -10.50 14.14 -7.67
CA GLY A 276 -11.92 13.91 -7.37
C GLY A 276 -12.30 14.34 -5.95
N ASP A 277 -13.39 15.10 -5.81
CA ASP A 277 -14.05 15.43 -4.53
C ASP A 277 -15.16 14.40 -4.22
N LEU A 278 -14.93 13.14 -4.59
CA LEU A 278 -15.98 12.15 -4.75
C LEU A 278 -16.36 11.50 -3.41
N VAL A 279 -17.67 11.45 -3.14
CA VAL A 279 -18.27 10.59 -2.11
C VAL A 279 -18.66 9.21 -2.67
N THR A 280 -18.00 8.74 -3.74
CA THR A 280 -18.44 7.57 -4.52
C THR A 280 -17.40 6.47 -4.56
N GLU A 281 -17.85 5.21 -4.40
CA GLU A 281 -17.07 3.97 -4.42
C GLU A 281 -16.26 3.69 -5.70
N LYS A 282 -16.42 4.52 -6.73
CA LYS A 282 -15.82 4.31 -8.05
C LYS A 282 -14.38 4.84 -8.15
N GLY A 283 -13.93 5.64 -7.19
CA GLY A 283 -12.58 6.22 -7.22
C GLY A 283 -12.36 7.32 -8.27
N VAL A 284 -11.13 7.84 -8.36
CA VAL A 284 -10.76 8.95 -9.27
C VAL A 284 -10.54 8.45 -10.70
N ILE A 285 -9.94 7.28 -10.88
CA ILE A 285 -9.90 6.56 -12.16
C ILE A 285 -10.59 5.22 -11.95
N TYR A 286 -11.77 5.05 -12.54
CA TYR A 286 -12.55 3.81 -12.47
C TYR A 286 -12.46 3.02 -13.78
N GLY A 287 -12.27 1.71 -13.69
CA GLY A 287 -12.29 0.81 -14.84
C GLY A 287 -13.26 -0.35 -14.63
N ASN A 288 -14.10 -0.65 -15.62
CA ASN A 288 -14.98 -1.83 -15.60
C ASN A 288 -14.78 -2.70 -16.86
N GLY A 289 -14.32 -3.93 -16.65
CA GLY A 289 -14.01 -4.92 -17.67
C GLY A 289 -12.52 -5.25 -17.76
N ASP A 290 -12.21 -6.29 -18.53
CA ASP A 290 -10.85 -6.84 -18.60
C ASP A 290 -9.89 -5.96 -19.40
N LEU A 291 -8.57 -6.20 -19.25
CA LEU A 291 -7.50 -5.59 -20.05
C LEU A 291 -7.45 -4.06 -19.96
N ILE A 292 -7.72 -3.50 -18.78
CA ILE A 292 -7.60 -2.06 -18.52
C ILE A 292 -6.17 -1.73 -18.12
N THR A 293 -5.59 -0.69 -18.72
CA THR A 293 -4.25 -0.20 -18.38
C THR A 293 -4.33 1.23 -17.83
N VAL A 294 -3.65 1.50 -16.70
CA VAL A 294 -3.48 2.85 -16.16
C VAL A 294 -1.99 3.12 -15.97
N VAL A 295 -1.52 4.26 -16.47
CA VAL A 295 -0.15 4.77 -16.27
C VAL A 295 -0.25 6.14 -15.63
N ASN A 296 0.33 6.32 -14.45
CA ASN A 296 0.41 7.61 -13.76
C ASN A 296 1.86 8.08 -13.69
N ASP A 297 2.21 9.07 -14.49
CA ASP A 297 3.47 9.83 -14.41
C ASP A 297 3.27 11.21 -13.75
N GLY A 298 2.01 11.63 -13.54
CA GLY A 298 1.62 12.91 -12.97
C GLY A 298 1.11 12.81 -11.53
N VAL A 299 -0.01 13.46 -11.24
CA VAL A 299 -0.62 13.48 -9.89
C VAL A 299 -2.06 12.97 -9.91
N ILE A 300 -2.40 12.06 -9.00
CA ILE A 300 -3.79 11.66 -8.73
C ILE A 300 -4.12 12.02 -7.28
N ASP A 301 -5.18 12.81 -7.06
CA ASP A 301 -5.63 13.15 -5.71
C ASP A 301 -7.07 12.66 -5.46
N THR A 302 -7.26 12.01 -4.32
CA THR A 302 -8.58 11.84 -3.72
C THR A 302 -8.76 12.96 -2.68
N VAL A 303 -9.83 13.75 -2.78
CA VAL A 303 -10.12 14.82 -1.82
C VAL A 303 -11.42 14.49 -1.10
N LEU A 304 -11.35 14.40 0.24
CA LEU A 304 -12.51 14.36 1.16
C LEU A 304 -13.56 13.24 0.93
N GLY A 305 -13.22 12.20 0.16
CA GLY A 305 -14.07 11.05 -0.12
C GLY A 305 -13.87 9.92 0.88
N ASN A 306 -14.95 9.38 1.46
CA ASN A 306 -14.87 8.07 2.09
C ASN A 306 -15.13 6.99 1.03
N ASN A 307 -14.47 5.84 1.12
CA ASN A 307 -14.60 4.70 0.20
C ASN A 307 -14.18 5.03 -1.24
N ALA A 308 -13.25 5.95 -1.51
CA ALA A 308 -12.98 6.43 -2.86
C ALA A 308 -11.51 6.18 -3.27
N PRO A 309 -11.19 5.05 -3.94
CA PRO A 309 -9.82 4.78 -4.35
C PRO A 309 -9.26 5.82 -5.34
N ALA A 310 -7.95 6.03 -5.42
CA ALA A 310 -7.39 6.85 -6.51
C ALA A 310 -7.54 6.15 -7.86
N VAL A 311 -7.26 4.85 -7.94
CA VAL A 311 -7.52 3.99 -9.09
C VAL A 311 -8.33 2.79 -8.62
N PHE A 312 -9.49 2.52 -9.23
CA PHE A 312 -10.27 1.32 -8.97
C PHE A 312 -10.59 0.59 -10.27
N ILE A 313 -10.22 -0.69 -10.37
CA ILE A 313 -10.49 -1.51 -11.56
C ILE A 313 -11.22 -2.79 -11.16
N GLU A 314 -12.39 -3.02 -11.76
CA GLU A 314 -13.11 -4.29 -11.71
C GLU A 314 -12.94 -5.02 -13.04
N GLY A 315 -12.11 -6.07 -13.07
CA GLY A 315 -11.83 -6.84 -14.28
C GLY A 315 -10.47 -7.53 -14.25
N SER A 316 -10.33 -8.62 -15.01
CA SER A 316 -9.09 -9.39 -15.10
C SER A 316 -8.06 -8.73 -16.02
N PHE A 317 -6.80 -9.12 -15.89
CA PHE A 317 -5.69 -8.62 -16.71
C PHE A 317 -5.49 -7.09 -16.62
N ALA A 318 -5.89 -6.49 -15.49
CA ALA A 318 -5.66 -5.08 -15.23
C ALA A 318 -4.17 -4.81 -15.05
N LYS A 319 -3.67 -3.72 -15.65
CA LYS A 319 -2.29 -3.26 -15.45
C LYS A 319 -2.28 -1.82 -14.93
N VAL A 320 -1.65 -1.58 -13.79
CA VAL A 320 -1.48 -0.23 -13.23
C VAL A 320 0.00 0.05 -13.00
N THR A 321 0.53 1.12 -13.59
CA THR A 321 1.89 1.61 -13.34
C THR A 321 1.80 3.01 -12.72
N ASN A 322 2.36 3.20 -11.53
CA ASN A 322 2.48 4.49 -10.86
C ASN A 322 3.96 4.90 -10.76
N ASN A 323 4.36 5.90 -11.54
CA ASN A 323 5.66 6.57 -11.46
C ASN A 323 5.57 7.96 -10.80
N GLY A 324 4.38 8.55 -10.79
CA GLY A 324 4.08 9.87 -10.24
C GLY A 324 3.68 9.85 -8.76
N GLU A 325 2.80 10.79 -8.39
CA GLU A 325 2.32 10.97 -7.03
C GLU A 325 0.83 10.59 -6.92
N MET A 326 0.49 9.89 -5.84
CA MET A 326 -0.89 9.68 -5.41
C MET A 326 -1.06 10.28 -4.00
N HIS A 327 -1.99 11.22 -3.85
CA HIS A 327 -2.36 11.78 -2.56
C HIS A 327 -3.76 11.32 -2.18
N LEU A 328 -3.84 10.51 -1.14
CA LEU A 328 -5.06 9.86 -0.71
C LEU A 328 -5.63 10.61 0.50
N GLY A 329 -6.75 11.28 0.29
CA GLY A 329 -7.55 11.89 1.34
C GLY A 329 -8.79 11.05 1.68
N GLY A 330 -9.24 11.13 2.93
CA GLY A 330 -10.47 10.49 3.42
C GLY A 330 -10.27 9.07 3.96
N ASN A 331 -11.34 8.43 4.42
CA ASN A 331 -11.32 7.08 5.03
C ASN A 331 -11.64 6.00 3.98
N ASN A 332 -10.99 4.84 4.05
CA ASN A 332 -11.23 3.66 3.20
C ASN A 332 -11.00 3.95 1.72
N SER A 333 -9.95 4.70 1.42
CA SER A 333 -9.66 5.21 0.08
C SER A 333 -8.29 4.70 -0.40
N PRO A 334 -8.22 3.45 -0.90
CA PRO A 334 -6.99 2.88 -1.41
C PRO A 334 -6.33 3.71 -2.51
N GLY A 335 -5.01 3.65 -2.65
CA GLY A 335 -4.33 4.24 -3.80
C GLY A 335 -4.71 3.53 -5.09
N ILE A 336 -4.47 2.23 -5.12
CA ILE A 336 -4.81 1.37 -6.25
C ILE A 336 -5.61 0.20 -5.71
N GLU A 337 -6.87 0.05 -6.13
CA GLU A 337 -7.70 -1.11 -5.86
C GLU A 337 -7.98 -1.86 -7.17
N ILE A 338 -7.70 -3.17 -7.18
CA ILE A 338 -8.02 -4.03 -8.32
C ILE A 338 -8.76 -5.26 -7.83
N ARG A 339 -9.92 -5.52 -8.43
CA ARG A 339 -10.72 -6.74 -8.22
C ARG A 339 -10.77 -7.52 -9.54
N GLY A 340 -9.95 -8.55 -9.64
CA GLY A 340 -9.85 -9.38 -10.84
C GLY A 340 -8.54 -10.15 -10.89
N ASP A 341 -8.58 -11.29 -11.58
CA ASP A 341 -7.42 -12.16 -11.75
C ASP A 341 -6.37 -11.57 -12.70
N ASP A 342 -5.14 -12.09 -12.61
CA ASP A 342 -4.02 -11.78 -13.50
C ASP A 342 -3.67 -10.28 -13.49
N ALA A 343 -3.92 -9.59 -12.36
CA ALA A 343 -3.62 -8.18 -12.19
C ALA A 343 -2.11 -7.93 -12.06
N VAL A 344 -1.64 -6.82 -12.63
CA VAL A 344 -0.24 -6.39 -12.54
C VAL A 344 -0.15 -4.94 -12.07
N VAL A 345 0.44 -4.72 -10.89
CA VAL A 345 0.69 -3.38 -10.36
C VAL A 345 2.19 -3.13 -10.23
N GLU A 346 2.66 -1.99 -10.73
CA GLU A 346 4.03 -1.50 -10.62
C GLU A 346 4.01 -0.11 -9.98
N ASN A 347 4.50 0.03 -8.74
CA ASN A 347 4.60 1.32 -8.06
C ASN A 347 6.08 1.72 -7.86
N ALA A 348 6.55 2.65 -8.70
CA ALA A 348 7.85 3.31 -8.55
C ALA A 348 7.73 4.74 -7.96
N GLY A 349 6.52 5.29 -7.96
CA GLY A 349 6.22 6.63 -7.48
C GLY A 349 6.01 6.75 -5.98
N TYR A 350 5.32 7.80 -5.57
CA TYR A 350 5.00 8.10 -4.18
C TYR A 350 3.50 7.94 -3.93
N ILE A 351 3.15 7.21 -2.87
CA ILE A 351 1.77 7.13 -2.37
C ILE A 351 1.76 7.69 -0.96
N HIS A 352 1.01 8.77 -0.76
CA HIS A 352 0.78 9.42 0.53
C HIS A 352 -0.67 9.26 0.93
N SER A 353 -0.91 8.74 2.12
CA SER A 353 -2.25 8.61 2.68
C SER A 353 -2.39 9.47 3.92
N GLU A 354 -3.40 10.34 3.94
CA GLU A 354 -3.69 11.22 5.07
C GLU A 354 -5.20 11.41 5.28
N VAL A 355 -5.68 11.05 6.47
CA VAL A 355 -7.07 11.25 6.85
C VAL A 355 -7.24 12.67 7.42
N VAL A 356 -7.43 13.65 6.53
CA VAL A 356 -7.67 15.06 6.92
C VAL A 356 -9.15 15.26 7.28
N GLY A 357 -9.50 15.32 8.57
CA GLY A 357 -10.89 15.56 8.97
C GLY A 357 -11.28 15.31 10.43
N LEU A 358 -10.43 14.66 11.23
CA LEU A 358 -10.63 14.50 12.67
C LEU A 358 -9.54 15.27 13.44
N ALA A 359 -9.54 16.59 13.28
CA ALA A 359 -8.83 17.48 14.17
C ALA A 359 -9.52 17.53 15.55
N ALA A 360 -9.41 16.47 16.36
CA ALA A 360 -9.48 16.50 17.82
C ALA A 360 -9.33 15.09 18.43
N ALA A 361 -8.37 15.00 19.36
CA ALA A 361 -8.18 13.97 20.40
C ALA A 361 -7.19 12.84 20.07
N ALA A 362 -5.91 13.13 20.28
CA ALA A 362 -4.81 12.17 20.37
C ALA A 362 -4.85 11.30 21.66
N ASP A 363 -6.00 11.21 22.35
CA ASP A 363 -6.06 10.73 23.75
C ASP A 363 -7.04 9.55 23.98
N GLU A 364 -7.72 9.00 22.96
CA GLU A 364 -8.60 7.82 23.13
C GLU A 364 -8.13 6.61 22.30
N PRO A 365 -7.65 5.52 22.95
CA PRO A 365 -7.37 4.24 22.29
C PRO A 365 -8.64 3.63 21.67
N GLY A 366 -8.56 3.17 20.41
CA GLY A 366 -9.62 2.36 19.78
C GLY A 366 -10.69 3.12 18.99
N ARG A 367 -10.47 4.37 18.58
CA ARG A 367 -11.32 5.01 17.56
C ARG A 367 -10.76 4.77 16.16
N ASP A 368 -11.58 4.17 15.30
CA ASP A 368 -11.37 3.94 13.87
C ASP A 368 -10.99 5.26 13.17
N LEU A 369 -9.68 5.48 13.02
CA LEU A 369 -9.07 6.60 12.31
C LEU A 369 -9.11 6.39 10.79
N GLY A 370 -9.81 5.35 10.32
CA GLY A 370 -10.00 5.00 8.94
C GLY A 370 -8.91 4.13 8.36
N ASN A 371 -9.29 3.24 7.46
CA ASN A 371 -8.37 2.32 6.78
C ASN A 371 -7.94 2.95 5.47
N ASN A 372 -6.66 2.99 5.10
CA ASN A 372 -6.26 3.38 3.76
C ASN A 372 -5.11 2.48 3.31
N GLU A 373 -5.37 1.64 2.31
CA GLU A 373 -4.32 0.87 1.66
C GLU A 373 -3.60 1.70 0.59
N GLY A 374 -2.30 1.49 0.38
CA GLY A 374 -1.61 2.01 -0.79
C GLY A 374 -2.06 1.26 -2.05
N ILE A 375 -2.03 -0.08 -1.98
CA ILE A 375 -2.37 -0.99 -3.07
C ILE A 375 -3.15 -2.16 -2.49
N SER A 376 -4.33 -2.45 -3.05
CA SER A 376 -5.18 -3.59 -2.70
C SER A 376 -5.51 -4.37 -3.96
N VAL A 377 -5.14 -5.66 -3.98
CA VAL A 377 -5.40 -6.55 -5.12
C VAL A 377 -6.12 -7.81 -4.66
N VAL A 378 -7.33 -8.01 -5.18
CA VAL A 378 -8.14 -9.20 -4.92
C VAL A 378 -8.33 -9.96 -6.23
N GLY A 379 -7.65 -11.10 -6.37
CA GLY A 379 -7.72 -11.96 -7.55
C GLY A 379 -6.50 -12.85 -7.70
N ASP A 380 -6.68 -13.98 -8.39
CA ASP A 380 -5.65 -15.01 -8.53
C ASP A 380 -4.57 -14.61 -9.54
N ARG A 381 -3.38 -15.23 -9.46
CA ARG A 381 -2.25 -15.03 -10.40
C ARG A 381 -1.79 -13.58 -10.53
N SER A 382 -2.03 -12.79 -9.50
CA SER A 382 -1.76 -11.36 -9.49
C SER A 382 -0.34 -11.04 -9.02
N LYS A 383 0.24 -9.96 -9.55
CA LYS A 383 1.59 -9.51 -9.25
C LYS A 383 1.62 -8.05 -8.85
N VAL A 384 2.26 -7.75 -7.72
CA VAL A 384 2.57 -6.38 -7.29
C VAL A 384 4.07 -6.21 -7.17
N THR A 385 4.59 -5.14 -7.79
CA THR A 385 5.99 -4.72 -7.66
C THR A 385 6.03 -3.30 -7.11
N VAL A 386 6.67 -3.11 -5.95
CA VAL A 386 6.83 -1.79 -5.33
C VAL A 386 8.32 -1.48 -5.14
N ILE A 387 8.76 -0.37 -5.73
CA ILE A 387 10.13 0.17 -5.56
C ILE A 387 10.11 1.63 -5.10
N GLY A 388 8.93 2.25 -5.07
CA GLY A 388 8.69 3.61 -4.63
C GLY A 388 8.56 3.75 -3.12
N ARG A 389 7.95 4.86 -2.68
CA ARG A 389 7.74 5.18 -1.26
C ARG A 389 6.27 5.20 -0.89
N PHE A 390 5.96 4.71 0.30
CA PHE A 390 4.65 4.85 0.95
C PHE A 390 4.78 5.61 2.26
N GLU A 391 3.86 6.56 2.49
CA GLU A 391 3.69 7.21 3.79
C GLU A 391 2.21 7.14 4.17
N GLY A 392 1.91 6.41 5.24
CA GLY A 392 0.56 6.16 5.72
C GLY A 392 0.27 6.88 7.03
N ARG A 393 -0.66 7.84 7.04
CA ARG A 393 -1.12 8.58 8.23
C ARG A 393 -2.60 8.35 8.52
N ALA A 394 -3.15 7.22 8.07
CA ALA A 394 -4.50 6.77 8.40
C ALA A 394 -4.50 6.01 9.74
N GLY A 395 -5.67 5.55 10.19
CA GLY A 395 -5.78 4.58 11.29
C GLY A 395 -5.08 3.30 10.92
N ASN A 396 -5.72 2.45 10.12
CA ASN A 396 -5.05 1.31 9.52
C ASN A 396 -4.41 1.75 8.20
N ALA A 397 -3.08 1.81 8.14
CA ALA A 397 -2.36 2.15 6.93
C ALA A 397 -1.58 0.96 6.41
N GLU A 398 -2.09 0.33 5.35
CA GLU A 398 -1.43 -0.81 4.71
C GLU A 398 -0.76 -0.40 3.40
N TYR A 399 0.47 -0.84 3.12
CA TYR A 399 1.09 -0.48 1.83
C TYR A 399 0.58 -1.38 0.71
N VAL A 400 0.69 -2.70 0.87
CA VAL A 400 0.24 -3.66 -0.14
C VAL A 400 -0.54 -4.80 0.51
N SER A 401 -1.80 -4.92 0.13
CA SER A 401 -2.69 -6.04 0.43
C SER A 401 -2.90 -6.89 -0.82
N MET A 402 -2.69 -8.19 -0.72
CA MET A 402 -2.98 -9.14 -1.81
C MET A 402 -3.83 -10.30 -1.29
N SER A 403 -4.92 -10.63 -2.00
CA SER A 403 -5.79 -11.76 -1.67
C SER A 403 -6.14 -12.61 -2.90
N GLY A 404 -5.86 -13.92 -2.83
CA GLY A 404 -6.09 -14.87 -3.93
C GLY A 404 -5.03 -15.98 -3.97
N ASP A 405 -5.12 -16.84 -4.97
CA ASP A 405 -4.13 -17.89 -5.25
C ASP A 405 -3.02 -17.39 -6.20
N ASP A 406 -1.83 -17.99 -6.17
CA ASP A 406 -0.71 -17.69 -7.10
C ASP A 406 -0.21 -16.23 -7.09
N LEU A 407 -0.14 -15.62 -5.91
CA LEU A 407 0.25 -14.22 -5.75
C LEU A 407 1.77 -14.01 -5.82
N THR A 408 2.20 -12.91 -6.43
CA THR A 408 3.62 -12.51 -6.47
C THR A 408 3.81 -11.09 -5.94
N LEU A 409 4.58 -10.93 -4.86
CA LEU A 409 5.01 -9.64 -4.32
C LEU A 409 6.52 -9.44 -4.50
N ILE A 410 6.91 -8.30 -5.07
CA ILE A 410 8.31 -7.86 -5.14
C ILE A 410 8.39 -6.45 -4.56
N ALA A 411 8.95 -6.32 -3.36
CA ALA A 411 9.14 -5.04 -2.68
C ALA A 411 10.64 -4.73 -2.53
N ALA A 412 11.05 -3.57 -3.03
CA ALA A 412 12.38 -2.97 -2.83
C ALA A 412 12.19 -1.48 -2.54
N ALA A 413 11.49 -1.18 -1.45
CA ALA A 413 10.84 0.10 -1.20
C ALA A 413 11.16 0.65 0.19
N SER A 414 10.69 1.87 0.46
CA SER A 414 10.61 2.38 1.84
C SER A 414 9.16 2.67 2.20
N ALA A 415 8.73 2.25 3.39
CA ALA A 415 7.41 2.61 3.89
C ALA A 415 7.45 3.04 5.36
N GLU A 416 6.63 4.04 5.68
CA GLU A 416 6.48 4.55 7.04
C GLU A 416 5.01 4.75 7.37
N THR A 417 4.54 4.17 8.47
CA THR A 417 3.14 4.26 8.92
C THR A 417 3.04 4.88 10.30
N PHE A 418 2.07 5.77 10.47
CA PHE A 418 1.77 6.49 11.71
C PHE A 418 0.39 6.13 12.26
N GLY A 419 -0.13 4.96 11.87
CA GLY A 419 -1.49 4.51 12.14
C GLY A 419 -1.55 3.25 13.00
N VAL A 420 -2.57 3.14 13.85
CA VAL A 420 -2.84 1.95 14.68
C VAL A 420 -3.39 0.81 13.80
N GLN A 421 -3.01 -0.45 14.04
CA GLN A 421 -3.41 -1.59 13.19
C GLN A 421 -2.86 -1.54 11.77
N SER A 422 -1.65 -1.00 11.56
CA SER A 422 -1.06 -0.90 10.22
C SER A 422 -0.33 -2.18 9.84
N GLU A 423 -0.63 -2.74 8.67
CA GLU A 423 0.14 -3.85 8.08
C GLU A 423 0.93 -3.36 6.86
N ILE A 424 2.26 -3.37 6.83
CA ILE A 424 2.94 -2.87 5.61
C ILE A 424 2.66 -3.79 4.41
N PHE A 425 2.84 -5.10 4.58
CA PHE A 425 2.57 -6.09 3.54
C PHE A 425 1.68 -7.21 4.08
N SER A 426 0.50 -7.38 3.49
CA SER A 426 -0.38 -8.52 3.78
C SER A 426 -0.55 -9.39 2.54
N ILE A 427 -0.38 -10.70 2.74
CA ILE A 427 -0.74 -11.71 1.74
C ILE A 427 -1.69 -12.70 2.41
N SER A 428 -2.92 -12.73 1.90
CA SER A 428 -3.99 -13.60 2.37
C SER A 428 -4.58 -14.42 1.22
N GLY A 429 -5.41 -15.40 1.54
CA GLY A 429 -6.37 -15.92 0.57
C GLY A 429 -5.98 -17.19 -0.19
N LEU A 430 -5.02 -17.99 0.30
CA LEU A 430 -4.85 -19.35 -0.20
C LEU A 430 -6.00 -20.24 0.26
N LYS A 431 -7.10 -20.22 -0.50
CA LYS A 431 -8.30 -21.03 -0.28
C LYS A 431 -8.11 -22.46 -0.80
N SER A 432 -7.12 -22.68 -1.65
CA SER A 432 -6.82 -23.98 -2.21
C SER A 432 -5.79 -24.71 -1.36
N SER A 433 -6.12 -25.95 -0.97
CA SER A 433 -5.16 -26.91 -0.42
C SER A 433 -4.34 -27.61 -1.52
N ASP A 434 -4.49 -27.20 -2.78
CA ASP A 434 -3.69 -27.71 -3.88
C ASP A 434 -2.27 -27.12 -3.80
N PRO A 435 -1.23 -27.94 -3.63
CA PRO A 435 0.16 -27.48 -3.57
C PRO A 435 0.64 -26.80 -4.87
N ALA A 436 -0.15 -26.84 -5.95
CA ALA A 436 0.09 -26.06 -7.16
C ALA A 436 -0.09 -24.55 -6.97
N HIS A 437 -0.93 -24.12 -6.02
CA HIS A 437 -1.18 -22.71 -5.76
C HIS A 437 -0.25 -22.20 -4.66
N ARG A 438 0.64 -21.26 -4.98
CA ARG A 438 1.67 -20.78 -4.04
C ARG A 438 1.92 -19.30 -4.20
N PHE A 439 2.04 -18.57 -3.08
CA PHE A 439 2.55 -17.21 -3.14
C PHE A 439 4.08 -17.19 -3.28
N THR A 440 4.62 -16.12 -3.86
CA THR A 440 6.04 -15.78 -3.81
C THR A 440 6.20 -14.32 -3.40
N ALA A 441 6.92 -14.06 -2.31
CA ALA A 441 7.19 -12.72 -1.82
C ALA A 441 8.70 -12.48 -1.67
N SER A 442 9.18 -11.33 -2.14
CA SER A 442 10.55 -10.85 -1.92
C SER A 442 10.49 -9.42 -1.39
N VAL A 443 11.01 -9.17 -0.18
CA VAL A 443 10.95 -7.87 0.49
C VAL A 443 12.36 -7.36 0.82
N GLN A 444 12.67 -6.14 0.39
CA GLN A 444 13.93 -5.44 0.62
C GLN A 444 13.66 -3.96 0.92
N GLY A 445 14.55 -3.32 1.68
CA GLY A 445 14.47 -1.89 1.97
C GLY A 445 14.31 -1.57 3.46
N GLU A 446 13.67 -0.45 3.76
CA GLU A 446 13.53 0.08 5.13
C GLU A 446 12.08 0.40 5.45
N TYR A 447 11.62 -0.07 6.61
CA TYR A 447 10.22 -0.10 6.97
C TYR A 447 10.04 0.32 8.42
N LYS A 448 9.12 1.26 8.68
CA LYS A 448 8.88 1.79 10.03
C LYS A 448 7.40 1.87 10.34
N THR A 449 7.03 1.50 11.56
CA THR A 449 5.70 1.71 12.12
C THR A 449 5.83 2.39 13.49
N HIS A 450 4.92 3.32 13.81
CA HIS A 450 5.04 4.14 15.03
C HIS A 450 3.95 3.87 16.07
N GLU A 451 2.82 3.33 15.67
CA GLU A 451 1.63 3.15 16.51
C GLU A 451 1.36 1.67 16.79
N GLN A 452 0.37 1.40 17.66
CA GLN A 452 0.07 0.06 18.19
C GLN A 452 -0.53 -0.90 17.14
N GLU A 453 -0.55 -2.20 17.46
CA GLU A 453 -1.21 -3.27 16.70
C GLU A 453 -0.70 -3.44 15.26
N SER A 454 0.54 -3.06 14.95
CA SER A 454 1.05 -3.00 13.58
C SER A 454 2.00 -4.14 13.21
N GLU A 455 1.88 -4.69 12.00
CA GLU A 455 2.75 -5.77 11.49
C GLU A 455 3.53 -5.31 10.24
N PHE A 456 4.79 -5.69 10.07
CA PHE A 456 5.48 -5.36 8.80
C PHE A 456 5.11 -6.31 7.68
N ILE A 457 5.08 -7.61 7.98
CA ILE A 457 4.72 -8.65 7.02
C ILE A 457 3.75 -9.60 7.72
N SER A 458 2.54 -9.69 7.18
CA SER A 458 1.53 -10.66 7.59
C SER A 458 1.25 -11.64 6.46
N ILE A 459 1.47 -12.94 6.72
CA ILE A 459 1.21 -14.01 5.75
C ILE A 459 0.22 -15.00 6.35
N THR A 460 -0.93 -15.16 5.69
CA THR A 460 -1.92 -16.19 6.01
C THR A 460 -2.18 -17.10 4.80
N ALA A 461 -1.51 -18.26 4.76
CA ALA A 461 -1.36 -19.04 3.52
C ALA A 461 -1.10 -20.56 3.72
N LEU A 462 -1.59 -21.39 2.79
CA LEU A 462 -1.22 -22.81 2.62
C LEU A 462 -0.27 -22.97 1.42
N GLY A 463 1.00 -22.61 1.62
CA GLY A 463 2.07 -22.84 0.65
C GLY A 463 2.63 -21.58 0.02
N GLY A 464 3.95 -21.45 -0.01
CA GLY A 464 4.59 -20.31 -0.65
C GLY A 464 6.06 -20.19 -0.32
N THR A 465 6.65 -19.09 -0.78
CA THR A 465 8.02 -18.71 -0.42
C THR A 465 8.08 -17.23 -0.03
N LEU A 466 8.68 -16.93 1.12
CA LEU A 466 8.97 -15.57 1.57
C LEU A 466 10.49 -15.37 1.64
N ASN A 467 11.01 -14.36 0.95
CA ASN A 467 12.42 -13.96 1.05
C ASN A 467 12.50 -12.51 1.53
N VAL A 468 13.16 -12.27 2.66
CA VAL A 468 13.28 -10.94 3.28
C VAL A 468 14.75 -10.60 3.45
N ASN A 469 15.13 -9.41 3.00
CA ASN A 469 16.43 -8.79 3.25
C ASN A 469 16.20 -7.28 3.47
N ALA A 470 15.60 -6.96 4.61
CA ALA A 470 15.06 -5.63 4.90
C ALA A 470 15.26 -5.26 6.38
N ASN A 471 15.13 -3.96 6.67
CA ASN A 471 15.24 -3.43 8.02
C ASN A 471 13.87 -2.94 8.49
N PHE A 472 13.44 -3.42 9.66
CA PHE A 472 12.14 -3.13 10.27
C PHE A 472 12.33 -2.50 11.66
N GLU A 473 11.61 -1.41 11.94
CA GLU A 473 11.67 -0.70 13.23
C GLU A 473 10.26 -0.29 13.70
N SER A 474 9.81 -0.87 14.80
CA SER A 474 8.55 -0.51 15.48
C SER A 474 8.78 -0.15 16.94
N VAL A 475 8.03 0.85 17.41
CA VAL A 475 7.92 1.23 18.83
C VAL A 475 6.51 1.06 19.40
N GLY A 476 5.55 0.64 18.56
CA GLY A 476 4.16 0.42 18.95
C GLY A 476 4.00 -0.86 19.77
N ASN A 477 3.04 -0.87 20.69
CA ASN A 477 2.63 -2.11 21.38
C ASN A 477 1.88 -3.03 20.43
N ASP A 478 1.82 -4.32 20.77
CA ASP A 478 1.13 -5.37 20.00
C ASP A 478 1.56 -5.37 18.52
N SER A 479 2.82 -4.98 18.24
CA SER A 479 3.31 -4.75 16.88
C SER A 479 4.38 -5.76 16.48
N GLU A 480 3.98 -6.79 15.74
CA GLU A 480 4.87 -7.89 15.34
C GLU A 480 5.80 -7.50 14.18
N GLY A 481 7.00 -8.09 14.17
CA GLY A 481 7.94 -7.96 13.07
C GLY A 481 7.43 -8.65 11.80
N ILE A 482 7.50 -9.98 11.80
CA ILE A 482 7.04 -10.83 10.71
C ILE A 482 6.14 -11.91 11.28
N SER A 483 4.88 -11.97 10.82
CA SER A 483 3.91 -12.99 11.20
C SER A 483 3.63 -13.94 10.03
N ILE A 484 3.83 -15.24 10.25
CA ILE A 484 3.54 -16.28 9.25
C ILE A 484 2.61 -17.32 9.89
N SER A 485 1.36 -17.31 9.47
CA SER A 485 0.32 -18.26 9.86
C SER A 485 -0.04 -19.15 8.66
N GLY A 486 0.17 -20.46 8.76
CA GLY A 486 -0.03 -21.28 7.56
C GLY A 486 0.50 -22.70 7.57
N GLY A 487 0.64 -23.23 6.35
CA GLY A 487 1.26 -24.54 6.12
C GLY A 487 2.15 -24.59 4.88
N ASP A 488 3.18 -25.43 4.89
CA ASP A 488 4.09 -25.70 3.75
C ASP A 488 4.77 -24.43 3.15
N ILE A 489 5.06 -23.43 3.99
CA ILE A 489 5.76 -22.19 3.62
C ILE A 489 7.25 -22.33 3.88
N VAL A 490 8.06 -21.87 2.93
CA VAL A 490 9.51 -21.72 3.11
C VAL A 490 9.83 -20.23 3.25
N SER A 491 10.47 -19.83 4.35
CA SER A 491 10.90 -18.44 4.57
C SER A 491 12.41 -18.32 4.74
N THR A 492 13.00 -17.27 4.18
CA THR A 492 14.38 -16.83 4.44
C THR A 492 14.34 -15.37 4.89
N ILE A 493 14.73 -15.10 6.12
CA ILE A 493 14.62 -13.79 6.77
C ILE A 493 16.03 -13.28 7.12
N ALA A 494 16.42 -12.18 6.51
CA ALA A 494 17.69 -11.49 6.70
C ALA A 494 17.47 -9.97 6.88
N GLY A 495 18.52 -9.24 7.24
CA GLY A 495 18.45 -7.80 7.58
C GLY A 495 18.35 -7.59 9.09
N SER A 496 17.49 -6.68 9.54
CA SER A 496 17.29 -6.41 10.97
C SER A 496 15.83 -6.21 11.33
N ILE A 497 15.39 -6.72 12.48
CA ILE A 497 14.04 -6.55 13.02
C ILE A 497 14.16 -5.94 14.41
N SER A 498 13.54 -4.78 14.64
CA SER A 498 13.50 -4.12 15.95
C SER A 498 12.06 -3.82 16.38
N THR A 499 11.54 -4.53 17.38
CA THR A 499 10.17 -4.36 17.91
C THR A 499 10.21 -3.99 19.40
N LEU A 500 10.00 -2.70 19.71
CA LEU A 500 10.27 -2.17 21.06
C LEU A 500 9.04 -2.03 21.96
N GLY A 501 7.83 -2.24 21.45
CA GLY A 501 6.60 -2.19 22.25
C GLY A 501 6.32 -3.47 23.04
N GLU A 502 5.32 -3.41 23.93
CA GLU A 502 4.80 -4.57 24.67
C GLU A 502 4.10 -5.56 23.72
N ASN A 503 4.12 -6.86 24.01
CA ASN A 503 3.54 -7.94 23.17
C ASN A 503 3.96 -7.88 21.69
N SER A 504 5.20 -7.46 21.40
CA SER A 504 5.66 -7.14 20.04
C SER A 504 6.76 -8.10 19.59
N GLU A 505 6.36 -9.29 19.12
CA GLU A 505 7.28 -10.36 18.74
C GLU A 505 8.15 -9.98 17.53
N GLY A 506 9.39 -10.47 17.48
CA GLY A 506 10.25 -10.25 16.32
C GLY A 506 9.79 -11.07 15.11
N VAL A 507 9.64 -12.38 15.28
CA VAL A 507 9.10 -13.29 14.25
C VAL A 507 8.13 -14.28 14.88
N SER A 508 6.90 -14.35 14.38
CA SER A 508 5.88 -15.30 14.82
C SER A 508 5.59 -16.33 13.73
N LEU A 509 5.65 -17.62 14.08
CA LEU A 509 5.44 -18.76 13.18
C LEU A 509 4.34 -19.68 13.72
N SER A 510 3.14 -19.57 13.19
CA SER A 510 1.95 -20.25 13.72
C SER A 510 1.22 -21.11 12.69
N ALA A 511 0.40 -22.04 13.18
CA ALA A 511 -0.61 -22.69 12.35
C ALA A 511 -1.75 -21.70 12.07
N LEU A 512 -2.63 -22.02 11.12
CA LEU A 512 -3.84 -21.23 10.88
C LEU A 512 -4.75 -21.22 12.12
N PRO A 513 -5.58 -20.17 12.32
CA PRO A 513 -6.46 -20.05 13.48
C PRO A 513 -7.46 -21.20 13.67
N ASP A 514 -7.78 -21.94 12.59
CA ASP A 514 -8.65 -23.11 12.63
C ASP A 514 -7.92 -24.40 13.07
N GLY A 515 -6.63 -24.30 13.40
CA GLY A 515 -5.75 -25.39 13.80
C GLY A 515 -5.18 -26.20 12.63
N THR A 516 -5.46 -25.81 11.39
CA THR A 516 -4.86 -26.41 10.18
C THR A 516 -3.52 -25.74 9.84
N GLY A 517 -2.72 -26.36 8.97
CA GLY A 517 -1.37 -25.89 8.65
C GLY A 517 -0.27 -26.58 9.46
N GLY A 518 0.94 -26.00 9.45
CA GLY A 518 2.18 -26.60 9.94
C GLY A 518 3.22 -26.86 8.84
N ASN A 519 4.34 -27.50 9.17
CA ASN A 519 5.47 -27.73 8.24
C ASN A 519 6.07 -26.43 7.67
N LEU A 520 6.16 -25.39 8.48
CA LEU A 520 6.90 -24.18 8.10
C LEU A 520 8.40 -24.50 8.09
N THR A 521 9.13 -24.01 7.10
CA THR A 521 10.60 -24.07 7.09
C THR A 521 11.16 -22.67 7.02
N SER A 522 11.61 -22.15 8.17
CA SER A 522 12.10 -20.77 8.27
C SER A 522 13.60 -20.74 8.52
N THR A 523 14.34 -19.96 7.75
CA THR A 523 15.77 -19.70 7.94
C THR A 523 15.98 -18.25 8.30
N ILE A 524 16.40 -17.99 9.54
CA ILE A 524 16.55 -16.66 10.12
C ILE A 524 18.04 -16.34 10.30
N SER A 525 18.44 -15.28 9.62
CA SER A 525 19.77 -14.66 9.66
C SER A 525 19.69 -13.16 9.92
N ALA A 526 18.49 -12.63 10.19
CA ALA A 526 18.27 -11.24 10.58
C ALA A 526 18.69 -11.01 12.04
N GLU A 527 19.34 -9.89 12.33
CA GLU A 527 19.53 -9.42 13.70
C GLU A 527 18.17 -9.05 14.30
N ILE A 528 17.80 -9.64 15.44
CA ILE A 528 16.51 -9.40 16.09
C ILE A 528 16.73 -8.67 17.42
N LEU A 529 16.02 -7.56 17.61
CA LEU A 529 15.97 -6.82 18.86
C LEU A 529 14.52 -6.63 19.29
N THR A 530 14.16 -7.14 20.46
CA THR A 530 12.85 -6.88 21.08
C THR A 530 12.99 -6.17 22.43
N GLY A 531 12.07 -5.23 22.70
CA GLY A 531 12.22 -4.26 23.79
C GLY A 531 11.18 -4.33 24.90
N GLY A 532 9.90 -4.46 24.56
CA GLY A 532 8.81 -4.40 25.52
C GLY A 532 8.55 -5.72 26.23
N LYS A 533 7.69 -5.67 27.26
CA LYS A 533 7.25 -6.85 28.01
C LYS A 533 6.55 -7.84 27.06
N LYS A 534 6.70 -9.15 27.26
CA LYS A 534 6.11 -10.21 26.42
C LYS A 534 6.47 -10.10 24.93
N ALA A 535 7.65 -9.57 24.62
CA ALA A 535 8.11 -9.39 23.25
C ALA A 535 9.18 -10.45 22.94
N GLU A 536 8.75 -11.67 22.61
CA GLU A 536 9.66 -12.76 22.27
C GLU A 536 10.46 -12.42 21.00
N GLY A 537 11.72 -12.85 20.94
CA GLY A 537 12.55 -12.69 19.74
C GLY A 537 11.99 -13.47 18.56
N ILE A 538 11.78 -14.78 18.74
CA ILE A 538 11.13 -15.66 17.78
C ILE A 538 10.15 -16.57 18.53
N SER A 539 8.89 -16.61 18.09
CA SER A 539 7.88 -17.55 18.57
C SER A 539 7.55 -18.58 17.48
N ILE A 540 7.48 -19.87 17.84
CA ILE A 540 7.00 -20.91 16.94
C ILE A 540 6.02 -21.87 17.62
N THR A 541 4.81 -21.92 17.06
CA THR A 541 3.72 -22.81 17.48
C THR A 541 3.25 -23.77 16.38
N ALA A 542 3.69 -23.53 15.14
CA ALA A 542 3.34 -24.36 13.99
C ALA A 542 3.92 -25.77 14.08
N GLN A 543 3.07 -26.79 14.20
CA GLN A 543 3.49 -28.19 14.35
C GLN A 543 4.27 -28.71 13.12
N GLY A 544 5.22 -29.62 13.34
CA GLY A 544 6.03 -30.25 12.28
C GLY A 544 7.02 -29.31 11.58
N SER A 545 7.19 -28.09 12.09
CA SER A 545 7.99 -27.05 11.43
C SER A 545 9.47 -27.14 11.74
N THR A 546 10.31 -26.59 10.87
CA THR A 546 11.75 -26.46 11.05
C THR A 546 12.13 -24.98 11.12
N LEU A 547 12.82 -24.59 12.18
CA LEU A 547 13.37 -23.26 12.41
C LEU A 547 14.89 -23.35 12.39
N ASN A 548 15.54 -22.71 11.42
CA ASN A 548 16.99 -22.60 11.34
C ASN A 548 17.41 -21.17 11.71
N VAL A 549 18.28 -21.00 12.70
CA VAL A 549 18.73 -19.69 13.19
C VAL A 549 20.25 -19.60 13.11
N SER A 550 20.75 -18.45 12.67
CA SER A 550 22.19 -18.16 12.55
C SER A 550 22.56 -16.72 12.94
N SER A 551 21.61 -15.97 13.51
CA SER A 551 21.74 -14.55 13.83
C SER A 551 21.78 -14.26 15.32
N ASP A 552 22.13 -13.01 15.64
CA ASP A 552 22.05 -12.48 17.00
C ASP A 552 20.60 -12.08 17.33
N ILE A 553 20.15 -12.45 18.53
CA ILE A 553 18.83 -12.14 19.08
C ILE A 553 19.02 -11.49 20.45
N THR A 554 18.43 -10.31 20.64
CA THR A 554 18.44 -9.60 21.93
C THR A 554 17.03 -9.30 22.37
N THR A 555 16.65 -9.72 23.58
CA THR A 555 15.36 -9.38 24.19
C THR A 555 15.58 -8.65 25.52
N ARG A 556 14.78 -7.60 25.80
CA ARG A 556 14.98 -6.76 27.00
C ARG A 556 13.80 -6.70 27.96
N GLY A 557 12.58 -6.96 27.51
CA GLY A 557 11.39 -6.86 28.34
C GLY A 557 11.19 -8.06 29.25
N GLU A 558 10.39 -7.89 30.30
CA GLU A 558 9.94 -8.98 31.18
C GLU A 558 9.15 -10.04 30.38
N ASN A 559 9.26 -11.32 30.74
CA ASN A 559 8.58 -12.43 30.04
C ASN A 559 8.87 -12.43 28.53
N SER A 560 10.11 -12.16 28.11
CA SER A 560 10.48 -11.99 26.69
C SER A 560 11.62 -12.90 26.31
N GLU A 561 11.27 -14.12 25.96
CA GLU A 561 12.20 -15.19 25.60
C GLU A 561 12.96 -14.87 24.30
N GLY A 562 14.21 -15.32 24.20
CA GLY A 562 14.98 -15.23 22.96
C GLY A 562 14.31 -16.00 21.84
N ILE A 563 14.06 -17.29 22.08
CA ILE A 563 13.31 -18.18 21.20
C ILE A 563 12.33 -19.01 22.03
N SER A 564 11.05 -18.97 21.67
CA SER A 564 9.98 -19.77 22.26
C SER A 564 9.49 -20.82 21.26
N VAL A 565 9.56 -22.09 21.64
CA VAL A 565 9.14 -23.24 20.82
C VAL A 565 8.05 -23.99 21.56
N THR A 566 6.82 -23.96 21.06
CA THR A 566 5.69 -24.66 21.70
C THR A 566 4.95 -25.53 20.69
N GLY A 567 5.07 -26.85 20.77
CA GLY A 567 4.33 -27.73 19.87
C GLY A 567 4.91 -29.12 19.70
N ASN A 568 4.46 -29.78 18.64
CA ASN A 568 4.80 -31.17 18.33
C ASN A 568 5.66 -31.25 17.07
N GLY A 569 6.72 -32.05 17.11
CA GLY A 569 7.52 -32.31 15.91
C GLY A 569 8.28 -31.10 15.38
N ILE A 570 8.48 -30.06 16.21
CA ILE A 570 9.24 -28.87 15.80
C ILE A 570 10.73 -29.17 15.87
N THR A 571 11.48 -28.74 14.86
CA THR A 571 12.95 -28.85 14.83
C THR A 571 13.57 -27.46 14.86
N LEU A 572 14.34 -27.15 15.91
CA LEU A 572 15.15 -25.95 16.04
C LEU A 572 16.62 -26.28 15.72
N ASN A 573 17.19 -25.60 14.73
CA ASN A 573 18.61 -25.69 14.39
C ASN A 573 19.26 -24.30 14.52
N MET A 574 19.90 -24.03 15.64
CA MET A 574 20.67 -22.81 15.85
C MET A 574 22.15 -23.13 15.58
N THR A 575 22.65 -22.70 14.41
CA THR A 575 23.97 -23.09 13.89
C THR A 575 25.06 -22.01 14.11
N GLY A 576 24.71 -20.95 14.84
CA GLY A 576 25.55 -19.79 15.13
C GLY A 576 24.72 -18.66 15.71
N GLY A 577 25.30 -17.45 15.78
CA GLY A 577 24.68 -16.30 16.45
C GLY A 577 24.70 -16.40 17.97
N SER A 578 24.23 -15.35 18.65
CA SER A 578 24.11 -15.29 20.10
C SER A 578 22.73 -14.84 20.54
N ILE A 579 22.24 -15.37 21.65
CA ILE A 579 21.01 -14.94 22.30
C ILE A 579 21.37 -14.21 23.59
N SER A 580 20.85 -12.99 23.76
CA SER A 580 21.01 -12.20 24.98
C SER A 580 19.65 -11.75 25.53
N THR A 581 19.28 -12.22 26.71
CA THR A 581 18.04 -11.79 27.39
C THR A 581 18.36 -11.03 28.69
N SER A 582 17.61 -9.95 28.94
CA SER A 582 17.83 -9.09 30.12
C SER A 582 16.58 -8.73 30.91
N GLY A 583 15.41 -9.22 30.51
CA GLY A 583 14.18 -9.07 31.28
C GLY A 583 14.03 -10.13 32.35
N TYR A 584 13.28 -9.81 33.41
CA TYR A 584 12.87 -10.79 34.43
C TYR A 584 12.04 -11.91 33.78
N ASP A 585 12.21 -13.16 34.23
CA ASP A 585 11.47 -14.33 33.71
C ASP A 585 11.58 -14.43 32.19
N SER A 586 12.79 -14.26 31.64
CA SER A 586 13.03 -14.20 30.18
C SER A 586 14.14 -15.15 29.77
N GLU A 587 13.77 -16.37 29.40
CA GLU A 587 14.71 -17.41 29.05
C GLU A 587 15.42 -17.15 27.72
N GLY A 588 16.65 -17.65 27.60
CA GLY A 588 17.34 -17.63 26.31
C GLY A 588 16.57 -18.42 25.26
N ILE A 589 16.28 -19.68 25.56
CA ILE A 589 15.45 -20.55 24.73
C ILE A 589 14.48 -21.31 25.62
N SER A 590 13.18 -21.26 25.30
CA SER A 590 12.13 -22.06 25.95
C SER A 590 11.57 -23.07 24.95
N ILE A 591 11.54 -24.35 25.33
CA ILE A 591 11.02 -25.44 24.49
C ILE A 591 9.99 -26.26 25.26
N THR A 592 8.75 -26.22 24.78
CA THR A 592 7.60 -26.94 25.34
C THR A 592 7.09 -28.00 24.35
N GLY A 593 7.32 -29.27 24.67
CA GLY A 593 6.82 -30.41 23.91
C GLY A 593 5.42 -30.83 24.36
N LEU A 594 4.43 -30.78 23.46
CA LEU A 594 3.02 -31.00 23.82
C LEU A 594 2.46 -32.40 23.49
N GLY A 595 3.28 -33.32 22.97
CA GLY A 595 2.75 -34.53 22.34
C GLY A 595 3.77 -35.62 22.02
N VAL A 596 3.39 -36.50 21.10
CA VAL A 596 4.13 -37.76 20.83
C VAL A 596 5.22 -37.62 19.76
N SER A 597 5.15 -36.59 18.92
CA SER A 597 6.16 -36.32 17.90
C SER A 597 7.32 -35.56 18.54
N MET A 598 8.53 -36.09 18.40
CA MET A 598 9.71 -35.51 19.04
C MET A 598 9.97 -34.08 18.57
N THR A 599 10.04 -33.16 19.52
CA THR A 599 10.58 -31.82 19.29
C THR A 599 12.09 -31.88 19.50
N SER A 600 12.87 -31.40 18.52
CA SER A 600 14.32 -31.50 18.54
C SER A 600 15.02 -30.15 18.47
N ALA A 601 16.15 -30.00 19.14
CA ALA A 601 16.94 -28.77 19.15
C ALA A 601 18.44 -29.05 19.04
N ASN A 602 19.12 -28.47 18.04
CA ASN A 602 20.58 -28.38 17.98
C ASN A 602 21.00 -26.92 18.20
N ILE A 603 21.74 -26.65 19.28
CA ILE A 603 22.03 -25.30 19.77
C ILE A 603 23.54 -25.08 19.83
N ASP A 604 24.10 -24.46 18.79
CA ASP A 604 25.53 -24.17 18.66
C ASP A 604 25.90 -22.72 19.00
N GLY A 605 24.93 -21.80 19.06
CA GLY A 605 25.15 -20.40 19.41
C GLY A 605 25.23 -20.15 20.92
N ASP A 606 25.87 -19.04 21.30
CA ASP A 606 26.06 -18.65 22.70
C ASP A 606 24.78 -18.03 23.27
N ILE A 607 24.47 -18.33 24.53
CA ILE A 607 23.28 -17.83 25.24
C ILE A 607 23.72 -17.12 26.51
N GLN A 608 23.19 -15.91 26.72
CA GLN A 608 23.39 -15.12 27.92
C GLN A 608 22.06 -14.62 28.48
N THR A 609 21.77 -14.93 29.73
CA THR A 609 20.63 -14.37 30.48
C THR A 609 21.12 -13.66 31.73
N SER A 610 20.50 -12.55 32.11
CA SER A 610 21.07 -11.65 33.13
C SER A 610 20.15 -11.24 34.28
N ALA A 611 18.84 -11.25 34.08
CA ALA A 611 17.87 -10.93 35.13
C ALA A 611 17.44 -12.17 35.92
N ALA A 612 16.71 -11.96 37.03
CA ALA A 612 16.26 -13.04 37.91
C ALA A 612 15.25 -13.96 37.23
N ASP A 613 15.20 -15.21 37.70
CA ASP A 613 14.30 -16.26 37.22
C ASP A 613 14.37 -16.43 35.68
N SER A 614 15.54 -16.21 35.06
CA SER A 614 15.71 -16.26 33.59
C SER A 614 16.69 -17.34 33.18
N GLU A 615 16.19 -18.53 32.83
CA GLU A 615 17.03 -19.67 32.49
C GLU A 615 17.75 -19.52 31.15
N GLY A 616 18.91 -20.16 31.02
CA GLY A 616 19.63 -20.22 29.74
C GLY A 616 18.80 -20.98 28.71
N ILE A 617 18.45 -22.22 29.04
CA ILE A 617 17.54 -23.05 28.23
C ILE A 617 16.54 -23.73 29.17
N SER A 618 15.25 -23.59 28.87
CA SER A 618 14.16 -24.28 29.56
C SER A 618 13.52 -25.33 28.66
N PHE A 619 13.43 -26.57 29.15
CA PHE A 619 12.74 -27.67 28.49
C PHE A 619 11.54 -28.11 29.34
N SER A 620 10.36 -28.12 28.75
CA SER A 620 9.13 -28.52 29.44
C SER A 620 8.26 -29.49 28.64
N GLY A 621 7.43 -30.30 29.33
CA GLY A 621 6.44 -31.16 28.68
C GLY A 621 6.95 -32.57 28.37
N VAL A 622 6.83 -33.04 27.12
CA VAL A 622 7.15 -34.43 26.73
C VAL A 622 7.89 -34.56 25.39
N SER A 623 8.62 -35.66 25.21
CA SER A 623 9.24 -36.08 23.93
C SER A 623 10.21 -35.05 23.34
N ILE A 624 11.17 -34.59 24.14
CA ILE A 624 12.17 -33.60 23.69
C ILE A 624 13.54 -34.26 23.51
N VAL A 625 14.23 -33.91 22.42
CA VAL A 625 15.63 -34.28 22.19
C VAL A 625 16.45 -33.03 21.90
N SER A 626 17.44 -32.72 22.72
CA SER A 626 18.31 -31.56 22.51
C SER A 626 19.80 -31.93 22.54
N ARG A 627 20.58 -31.26 21.70
CA ARG A 627 22.04 -31.18 21.78
C ARG A 627 22.43 -29.71 21.85
N THR A 628 23.26 -29.35 22.83
CA THR A 628 23.79 -28.00 22.99
C THR A 628 25.32 -28.02 22.99
N THR A 629 25.94 -27.29 22.07
CA THR A 629 27.41 -27.11 22.00
C THR A 629 27.85 -25.67 22.34
N GLY A 630 26.94 -24.70 22.24
CA GLY A 630 27.17 -23.29 22.58
C GLY A 630 27.42 -23.04 24.08
N LYS A 631 27.98 -21.88 24.40
CA LYS A 631 28.18 -21.47 25.80
C LYS A 631 26.91 -20.87 26.37
N ILE A 632 26.51 -21.32 27.56
CA ILE A 632 25.39 -20.77 28.33
C ILE A 632 25.91 -20.01 29.54
N VAL A 633 25.47 -18.77 29.71
CA VAL A 633 25.79 -17.92 30.87
C VAL A 633 24.51 -17.38 31.48
N THR A 634 24.27 -17.67 32.75
CA THR A 634 23.13 -17.11 33.50
C THR A 634 23.60 -16.40 34.76
N ALA A 635 23.10 -15.20 35.01
CA ALA A 635 23.59 -14.36 36.12
C ALA A 635 22.55 -14.05 37.21
N GLY A 636 21.26 -14.17 36.92
CA GLY A 636 20.18 -13.80 37.83
C GLY A 636 19.99 -14.75 39.01
N VAL A 637 19.37 -14.24 40.07
CA VAL A 637 18.89 -15.07 41.20
C VAL A 637 17.88 -16.07 40.67
N GLY A 638 17.99 -17.34 41.10
CA GLY A 638 17.08 -18.40 40.66
C GLY A 638 17.19 -18.75 39.17
N SER A 639 18.24 -18.33 38.47
CA SER A 639 18.33 -18.48 37.02
C SER A 639 19.19 -19.69 36.62
N GLU A 640 18.56 -20.82 36.37
CA GLU A 640 19.24 -22.05 35.97
C GLU A 640 19.99 -21.90 34.65
N GLY A 641 21.13 -22.59 34.53
CA GLY A 641 21.78 -22.72 33.23
C GLY A 641 20.89 -23.47 32.24
N ILE A 642 20.44 -24.66 32.64
CA ILE A 642 19.48 -25.48 31.90
C ILE A 642 18.43 -26.03 32.87
N SER A 643 17.15 -25.84 32.58
CA SER A 643 16.02 -26.42 33.32
C SER A 643 15.33 -27.51 32.49
N ILE A 644 15.09 -28.68 33.08
CA ILE A 644 14.44 -29.82 32.43
C ILE A 644 13.27 -30.30 33.30
N ILE A 645 12.05 -29.95 32.90
CA ILE A 645 10.82 -30.22 33.66
C ILE A 645 9.81 -30.97 32.77
N GLY A 646 9.78 -32.31 32.87
CA GLY A 646 8.91 -33.08 31.98
C GLY A 646 9.18 -34.57 31.93
N ASN A 647 8.73 -35.22 30.86
CA ASN A 647 8.92 -36.66 30.69
C ASN A 647 9.49 -37.02 29.32
N ASP A 648 10.24 -38.11 29.25
CA ASP A 648 10.79 -38.64 27.99
C ASP A 648 11.67 -37.58 27.29
N ILE A 649 12.59 -36.98 28.04
CA ILE A 649 13.50 -35.92 27.58
C ILE A 649 14.93 -36.44 27.51
N TYR A 650 15.61 -36.19 26.38
CA TYR A 650 17.03 -36.45 26.20
C TYR A 650 17.77 -35.14 25.92
N VAL A 651 18.79 -34.81 26.73
CA VAL A 651 19.63 -33.61 26.53
C VAL A 651 21.10 -34.00 26.52
N GLU A 652 21.81 -33.60 25.47
CA GLU A 652 23.26 -33.68 25.37
C GLU A 652 23.88 -32.29 25.48
N ILE A 653 24.88 -32.14 26.34
CA ILE A 653 25.56 -30.88 26.66
C ILE A 653 27.04 -31.06 26.38
N ASP A 654 27.48 -30.52 25.25
CA ASP A 654 28.88 -30.47 24.82
C ASP A 654 29.52 -29.10 25.08
N GLY A 655 28.70 -28.07 25.30
CA GLY A 655 29.12 -26.70 25.61
C GLY A 655 29.45 -26.44 27.09
N SER A 656 29.74 -25.17 27.40
CA SER A 656 30.00 -24.74 28.77
C SER A 656 28.76 -24.06 29.37
N VAL A 657 28.33 -24.50 30.54
CA VAL A 657 27.27 -23.88 31.34
C VAL A 657 27.89 -23.13 32.51
N VAL A 658 27.60 -21.83 32.64
CA VAL A 658 28.10 -20.98 33.72
C VAL A 658 26.94 -20.27 34.40
N THR A 659 26.77 -20.48 35.70
CA THR A 659 25.73 -19.79 36.49
C THR A 659 26.35 -19.01 37.66
N THR A 660 25.92 -17.77 37.88
CA THR A 660 26.50 -16.93 38.94
C THR A 660 25.53 -16.44 40.01
N GLY A 661 24.21 -16.55 39.78
CA GLY A 661 23.20 -16.07 40.71
C GLY A 661 22.98 -16.95 41.94
N SER A 662 22.31 -16.41 42.96
CA SER A 662 21.94 -17.18 44.16
C SER A 662 20.85 -18.20 43.83
N GLY A 663 20.96 -19.43 44.33
CA GLY A 663 19.98 -20.49 44.08
C GLY A 663 19.86 -20.89 42.61
N ALA A 664 20.91 -20.69 41.81
CA ALA A 664 20.90 -20.87 40.35
C ALA A 664 21.70 -22.13 39.96
N PRO A 665 21.11 -23.33 39.98
CA PRO A 665 21.84 -24.54 39.61
C PRO A 665 22.29 -24.50 38.15
N GLY A 666 23.39 -25.19 37.87
CA GLY A 666 23.88 -25.33 36.49
C GLY A 666 22.86 -26.08 35.62
N ILE A 667 22.34 -27.20 36.14
CA ILE A 667 21.26 -27.96 35.53
C ILE A 667 20.22 -28.32 36.60
N LEU A 668 18.94 -28.07 36.35
CA LEU A 668 17.80 -28.54 37.13
C LEU A 668 17.06 -29.66 36.37
N ILE A 669 16.68 -30.72 37.08
CA ILE A 669 15.93 -31.85 36.53
C ILE A 669 14.75 -32.20 37.43
N ASP A 670 13.55 -32.22 36.87
CA ASP A 670 12.33 -32.72 37.49
C ASP A 670 11.44 -33.50 36.49
N GLY A 671 11.19 -34.77 36.76
CA GLY A 671 10.26 -35.60 35.99
C GLY A 671 10.81 -36.97 35.58
N ASN A 672 10.18 -37.64 34.61
CA ASN A 672 10.39 -39.08 34.39
C ASN A 672 11.07 -39.41 33.06
N ASN A 673 11.84 -40.50 33.03
CA ASN A 673 12.52 -40.98 31.82
C ASN A 673 13.42 -39.91 31.17
N ILE A 674 14.22 -39.23 32.00
CA ILE A 674 15.12 -38.17 31.55
C ILE A 674 16.53 -38.74 31.38
N THR A 675 17.18 -38.45 30.26
CA THR A 675 18.59 -38.75 30.05
C THR A 675 19.37 -37.48 29.77
N VAL A 676 20.40 -37.22 30.57
CA VAL A 676 21.32 -36.09 30.37
C VAL A 676 22.73 -36.62 30.15
N LEU A 677 23.31 -36.30 29.00
CA LEU A 677 24.71 -36.61 28.66
C LEU A 677 25.52 -35.32 28.69
N ILE A 678 26.55 -35.28 29.52
CA ILE A 678 27.42 -34.11 29.67
C ILE A 678 28.80 -34.50 29.15
N THR A 679 29.29 -33.80 28.14
CA THR A 679 30.68 -33.88 27.65
C THR A 679 31.43 -32.56 27.82
N GLY A 680 30.70 -31.45 27.95
CA GLY A 680 31.24 -30.13 28.25
C GLY A 680 31.50 -29.84 29.74
N SER A 681 31.44 -28.57 30.13
CA SER A 681 31.75 -28.11 31.50
C SER A 681 30.57 -27.38 32.15
N ILE A 682 30.44 -27.52 33.47
CA ILE A 682 29.46 -26.78 34.29
C ILE A 682 30.22 -26.03 35.39
N SER A 683 29.93 -24.75 35.56
CA SER A 683 30.52 -23.91 36.60
C SER A 683 29.46 -23.07 37.28
N THR A 684 29.27 -23.25 38.58
CA THR A 684 28.33 -22.45 39.38
C THR A 684 29.07 -21.72 40.49
N SER A 685 28.79 -20.43 40.70
CA SER A 685 29.52 -19.60 41.69
C SER A 685 28.63 -18.93 42.75
N GLY A 686 27.31 -18.88 42.55
CA GLY A 686 26.41 -18.24 43.51
C GLY A 686 26.14 -19.10 44.75
N PRO A 687 25.69 -18.50 45.87
CA PRO A 687 25.29 -19.26 47.05
C PRO A 687 24.13 -20.21 46.72
N ASP A 688 24.07 -21.36 47.40
CA ASP A 688 23.04 -22.40 47.23
C ASP A 688 22.82 -22.86 45.77
N SER A 689 23.87 -22.80 44.95
CA SER A 689 23.81 -23.08 43.51
C SER A 689 24.60 -24.35 43.17
N PRO A 690 24.00 -25.55 43.26
CA PRO A 690 24.70 -26.79 42.92
C PRO A 690 24.95 -26.88 41.40
N GLY A 691 25.98 -27.63 41.00
CA GLY A 691 26.25 -27.87 39.58
C GLY A 691 25.07 -28.53 38.87
N ILE A 692 24.50 -29.58 39.47
CA ILE A 692 23.34 -30.31 38.99
C ILE A 692 22.39 -30.55 40.16
N LEU A 693 21.10 -30.29 39.99
CA LEU A 693 20.03 -30.51 40.96
C LEU A 693 18.95 -31.42 40.37
N VAL A 694 18.72 -32.56 41.01
CA VAL A 694 17.58 -33.44 40.70
C VAL A 694 16.51 -33.24 41.78
N ALA A 695 15.45 -32.51 41.44
CA ALA A 695 14.39 -32.12 42.37
C ALA A 695 13.33 -33.22 42.58
N GLY A 696 13.03 -33.99 41.54
CA GLY A 696 11.99 -35.02 41.57
C GLY A 696 12.06 -35.97 40.37
N GLY A 697 11.20 -36.98 40.36
CA GLY A 697 11.04 -37.90 39.22
C GLY A 697 11.52 -39.34 39.41
N SER A 698 11.58 -40.08 38.30
CA SER A 698 11.94 -41.50 38.25
C SER A 698 12.58 -41.86 36.91
N ASN A 699 13.51 -42.82 36.92
CA ASN A 699 14.23 -43.27 35.72
C ASN A 699 15.03 -42.13 35.06
N ILE A 700 15.84 -41.44 35.87
CA ILE A 700 16.72 -40.36 35.42
C ILE A 700 18.12 -40.93 35.24
N THR A 701 18.73 -40.72 34.08
CA THR A 701 20.11 -41.13 33.79
C THR A 701 20.98 -39.91 33.53
N ILE A 702 22.05 -39.74 34.30
CA ILE A 702 23.02 -38.66 34.11
C ILE A 702 24.38 -39.29 33.84
N ASN A 703 24.92 -39.05 32.64
CA ASN A 703 26.21 -39.58 32.20
C ASN A 703 27.22 -38.46 31.97
N ARG A 704 28.44 -38.66 32.45
CA ARG A 704 29.58 -37.75 32.22
C ARG A 704 30.62 -38.37 31.28
N GLY A 705 31.11 -37.57 30.33
CA GLY A 705 32.23 -37.90 29.45
C GLY A 705 33.60 -37.78 30.12
N LEU A 706 34.62 -38.39 29.49
CA LEU A 706 35.99 -38.59 29.99
C LEU A 706 36.83 -37.31 30.25
N ASN A 707 36.30 -36.10 30.03
CA ASN A 707 37.00 -34.83 30.25
C ASN A 707 36.07 -33.71 30.77
N THR A 708 34.99 -34.08 31.46
CA THR A 708 34.00 -33.11 31.99
C THR A 708 34.45 -32.47 33.31
N SER A 709 34.31 -31.14 33.44
CA SER A 709 34.51 -30.44 34.71
C SER A 709 33.19 -29.88 35.22
N VAL A 710 32.81 -30.23 36.45
CA VAL A 710 31.70 -29.60 37.18
C VAL A 710 32.32 -28.93 38.40
N THR A 711 32.23 -27.60 38.46
CA THR A 711 32.70 -26.80 39.59
C THR A 711 31.49 -26.11 40.21
N ALA A 712 31.28 -26.25 41.51
CA ALA A 712 30.12 -25.65 42.18
C ALA A 712 30.50 -24.97 43.49
N ALA A 713 29.78 -23.89 43.83
CA ALA A 713 29.97 -23.13 45.06
C ALA A 713 29.60 -23.93 46.34
N GLN A 714 28.78 -24.98 46.19
CA GLN A 714 28.53 -25.99 47.23
C GLN A 714 28.72 -27.39 46.63
N SER A 715 29.05 -28.38 47.47
CA SER A 715 29.24 -29.79 47.08
C SER A 715 28.13 -30.26 46.15
N GLU A 716 28.46 -31.06 45.13
CA GLU A 716 27.49 -31.61 44.18
C GLU A 716 26.32 -32.23 44.97
N LYS A 717 25.16 -31.56 45.00
CA LYS A 717 24.02 -32.04 45.77
C LYS A 717 23.17 -32.89 44.85
N LEU A 718 23.64 -34.10 44.59
CA LEU A 718 22.76 -35.18 44.17
C LEU A 718 21.88 -35.55 45.36
N SER A 719 20.74 -34.86 45.51
CA SER A 719 19.61 -35.50 46.17
C SER A 719 19.42 -36.84 45.45
N ASN A 720 19.43 -37.94 46.21
CA ASN A 720 19.25 -39.30 45.68
C ASN A 720 17.78 -39.70 45.83
N PRO A 721 16.83 -39.21 44.99
CA PRO A 721 15.53 -39.81 44.90
C PRO A 721 15.70 -41.21 44.28
N LYS A 722 14.87 -42.16 44.73
CA LYS A 722 14.85 -43.52 44.16
C LYS A 722 14.68 -43.42 42.63
N GLY A 723 15.61 -44.01 41.86
CA GLY A 723 15.48 -44.11 40.40
C GLY A 723 16.41 -43.21 39.59
N VAL A 724 17.45 -42.61 40.19
CA VAL A 724 18.55 -41.93 39.47
C VAL A 724 19.70 -42.92 39.22
N THR A 725 20.17 -42.99 37.97
CA THR A 725 21.36 -43.73 37.56
C THR A 725 22.45 -42.75 37.17
N ILE A 726 23.61 -42.85 37.81
CA ILE A 726 24.77 -41.99 37.55
C ILE A 726 25.85 -42.83 36.87
N GLY A 727 26.29 -42.41 35.68
CA GLY A 727 27.39 -43.04 34.93
C GLY A 727 28.53 -42.07 34.63
N GLY A 728 29.75 -42.60 34.44
CA GLY A 728 30.97 -41.83 34.16
C GLY A 728 31.93 -41.69 35.35
N ASP A 729 33.04 -40.98 35.15
CA ASP A 729 34.07 -40.73 36.16
C ASP A 729 33.73 -39.48 36.99
N TRP A 730 33.11 -39.67 38.16
CA TRP A 730 32.81 -38.61 39.12
C TRP A 730 33.89 -38.53 40.20
N SER A 731 34.16 -37.33 40.73
CA SER A 731 35.06 -37.21 41.88
C SER A 731 34.45 -37.88 43.12
N PRO A 732 35.23 -38.36 44.08
CA PRO A 732 34.69 -39.06 45.26
C PRO A 732 33.87 -38.17 46.22
N ASP A 733 33.85 -36.84 46.01
CA ASP A 733 33.07 -35.87 46.79
C ASP A 733 31.72 -35.50 46.13
N VAL A 734 31.24 -36.34 45.22
CA VAL A 734 29.98 -36.23 44.45
C VAL A 734 28.84 -37.01 45.07
#